data_AF-A0A348VDM3-F1
#
_entry.id   AF-A0A348VDM3-F1
#
_cell.length_a   1.000
_cell.length_b   1.000
_cell.length_c   1.000
_cell.angle_alpha   90.00
_cell.angle_beta   90.00
_cell.angle_gamma   90.00
#
_symmetry.space_group_name_H-M   'P 1'
#
loop_
_entity.id
_entity.type
_entity.pdbx_description
1 polymer ?
#
loop_
_entity_poly.entity_id
_entity_poly.type
_entity_poly.pdbx_seq_one_letter_code
_entity_poly.pdbx_strand_id
1 'polypeptide(L)'
;MIGVWCYLYKVCWDTETKGVLLTLTDTENSMEGTIRPVFYEELDLLGLDRYWQYPHADGPLLWAKGRHYFYDGQEVATVEGGGYFVKPNVVVKVEDLSLEPVDVNLMVEKNKTFINGLTEKAMRFVEQKYKRFRPRVDVAAVSFSGGKDSMVLLDLVQRTLNPDQYVVVFNDTWMELSDTYKVVEEAKKRWPQLNFYTAKSEKDAETTWREMGPPSRLIRWCCTVHKSAPTLLMLRTLAGKPSVRALIVDGVRREESARRASYGDVTIGGKHAAQINASPIIEWNTIEVFLYILSRKLPLHKGYRNGLTRVGCSVCPFASPWSECVLTSCYSSEIKKFTDIIGDYALNCGLNSDEIETYLQNGEWKNRAGGRYLPQGGKKVTTIKSSDDVMYALANPNENWTEWVKAVGNVVMESDIQGQLNVRDPSNPSSPQKILDFQLKKDGDVEVITVDGLSSDDKEIIKRLGWVATKVSYCTHCQACQVECPTGALHITTTKVTIAQDRCIHCAECLWFGGKVCLGAKSLSVTTGRLVEVGTDNSDIRLQTYQGFGLRKEWLARFLSEPGKWLQAWKEKDYEKTGLGNRQLESLLGWLRDSEVVIGEKSGLALSPIGELLQKLDVDKTSTWAVIWTNLARNSSVVRWYLQKVQWGKVLTKNECIEQSGAYFAKAERTRKNAINALFELFKYSPLGSELGFGVITEVARDKVQITKNGWKEARPEVILYSMYRYAELKGRYGLTLNEFYETNSEEGPYVLFGIDMGSMRKLLRALSTLYPLLIRIDLVKDLDNIYLNSKVSSLEVLANVRLE
;
A
#
# COMPACT_ATOMS: atom_id res chain seq x y z
N MET A 1 22.14 15.54 3.65
CA MET A 1 23.44 14.86 3.77
C MET A 1 23.25 13.40 3.40
N ILE A 2 23.72 13.02 2.20
CA ILE A 2 23.72 11.63 1.75
C ILE A 2 24.89 10.96 2.48
N GLY A 3 24.59 9.93 3.29
CA GLY A 3 25.60 9.22 4.05
C GLY A 3 26.61 8.58 3.12
N VAL A 4 27.88 8.98 3.25
CA VAL A 4 29.00 8.30 2.60
C VAL A 4 29.09 6.91 3.22
N TRP A 5 28.98 5.88 2.38
CA TRP A 5 29.10 4.48 2.76
C TRP A 5 30.55 4.23 3.20
N CYS A 6 30.78 4.04 4.49
CA CYS A 6 32.11 3.67 4.99
C CYS A 6 32.24 2.15 4.90
N TYR A 7 32.71 1.67 3.75
CA TYR A 7 33.09 0.26 3.58
C TYR A 7 34.33 -0.06 4.44
N LEU A 8 34.44 -1.30 4.92
CA LEU A 8 35.59 -1.73 5.71
C LEU A 8 36.89 -1.72 4.89
N TYR A 9 36.80 -2.12 3.62
CA TYR A 9 37.91 -2.11 2.67
C TYR A 9 37.50 -1.43 1.36
N LYS A 10 38.48 -0.81 0.71
CA LYS A 10 38.40 -0.33 -0.67
C LYS A 10 38.84 -1.43 -1.62
N VAL A 11 38.46 -1.33 -2.89
CA VAL A 11 38.79 -2.33 -3.92
C VAL A 11 39.58 -1.63 -5.02
N CYS A 12 40.72 -2.18 -5.46
CA CYS A 12 41.46 -1.68 -6.60
C CYS A 12 41.76 -2.78 -7.63
N TRP A 13 42.04 -2.37 -8.87
CA TRP A 13 42.44 -3.30 -9.94
C TRP A 13 43.84 -3.84 -9.69
N ASP A 14 44.07 -5.10 -10.06
CA ASP A 14 45.38 -5.75 -10.03
C ASP A 14 45.69 -6.35 -11.39
N THR A 15 46.58 -5.68 -12.12
CA THR A 15 46.92 -6.03 -13.50
C THR A 15 47.66 -7.36 -13.60
N GLU A 16 48.44 -7.72 -12.57
CA GLU A 16 49.16 -9.00 -12.52
C GLU A 16 48.20 -10.19 -12.49
N THR A 17 47.10 -10.11 -11.74
CA THR A 17 46.10 -11.19 -11.67
C THR A 17 44.93 -10.99 -12.62
N LYS A 18 44.83 -9.81 -13.25
CA LYS A 18 43.62 -9.31 -13.94
C LYS A 18 42.40 -9.26 -13.01
N GLY A 19 42.67 -9.22 -11.70
CA GLY A 19 41.73 -9.40 -10.62
C GLY A 19 41.45 -8.11 -9.86
N VAL A 20 41.14 -8.28 -8.58
CA VAL A 20 40.90 -7.18 -7.64
C VAL A 20 41.69 -7.40 -6.34
N LEU A 21 42.09 -6.30 -5.70
CA LEU A 21 42.72 -6.29 -4.38
C LEU A 21 41.90 -5.44 -3.40
N LEU A 22 41.85 -5.90 -2.16
CA LEU A 22 41.33 -5.15 -1.03
C LEU A 22 42.44 -4.24 -0.46
N THR A 23 42.10 -2.99 -0.14
CA THR A 23 43.03 -2.02 0.45
C THR A 23 42.37 -1.26 1.62
N LEU A 24 43.20 -0.66 2.49
CA LEU A 24 42.73 0.18 3.61
C LEU A 24 42.48 1.64 3.20
N THR A 25 43.22 2.12 2.20
CA THR A 25 43.18 3.51 1.72
C THR A 25 42.86 3.54 0.24
N ASP A 26 42.27 4.65 -0.19
CA ASP A 26 42.11 4.92 -1.61
C ASP A 26 43.49 5.05 -2.28
N THR A 27 43.56 4.51 -3.48
CA THR A 27 44.68 4.52 -4.42
C THR A 27 44.16 5.08 -5.74
N GLU A 28 45.05 5.45 -6.68
CA GLU A 28 44.63 5.90 -8.01
C GLU A 28 43.75 4.87 -8.74
N ASN A 29 43.95 3.57 -8.46
CA ASN A 29 43.19 2.46 -9.04
C ASN A 29 41.97 2.05 -8.20
N SER A 30 41.59 2.83 -7.19
CA SER A 30 40.46 2.49 -6.32
C SER A 30 39.13 2.64 -7.03
N MET A 31 38.25 1.68 -6.75
CA MET A 31 36.95 1.55 -7.34
C MET A 31 35.86 1.76 -6.30
N GLU A 32 34.88 2.57 -6.66
CA GLU A 32 33.65 2.73 -5.87
C GLU A 32 32.48 1.95 -6.46
N GLY A 33 31.58 1.48 -5.61
CA GLY A 33 30.33 0.82 -5.99
C GLY A 33 30.40 -0.71 -5.93
N THR A 34 29.30 -1.35 -6.34
CA THR A 34 29.15 -2.81 -6.28
C THR A 34 29.83 -3.47 -7.47
N ILE A 35 30.99 -4.07 -7.21
CA ILE A 35 31.79 -4.79 -8.21
C ILE A 35 31.56 -6.30 -8.03
N ARG A 36 31.55 -7.04 -9.14
CA ARG A 36 31.38 -8.50 -9.16
C ARG A 36 32.17 -9.15 -10.29
N PRO A 37 32.55 -10.42 -10.15
CA PRO A 37 33.11 -11.19 -11.26
C PRO A 37 32.09 -11.37 -12.38
N VAL A 38 32.59 -11.50 -13.60
CA VAL A 38 31.86 -11.85 -14.82
C VAL A 38 32.43 -13.14 -15.38
N PHE A 39 31.55 -14.05 -15.72
CA PHE A 39 31.88 -15.38 -16.25
C PHE A 39 31.44 -15.47 -17.70
N TYR A 40 31.92 -16.49 -18.41
CA TYR A 40 31.64 -16.65 -19.83
C TYR A 40 30.12 -16.75 -20.12
N GLU A 41 29.33 -17.34 -19.22
CA GLU A 41 27.88 -17.48 -19.43
C GLU A 41 27.16 -16.13 -19.54
N GLU A 42 27.62 -15.10 -18.81
CA GLU A 42 27.09 -13.75 -18.96
C GLU A 42 27.53 -13.11 -20.28
N LEU A 43 28.77 -13.38 -20.72
CA LEU A 43 29.25 -12.87 -22.01
C LEU A 43 28.48 -13.48 -23.18
N ASP A 44 28.19 -14.78 -23.12
CA ASP A 44 27.36 -15.50 -24.10
C ASP A 44 25.93 -14.96 -24.12
N LEU A 45 25.35 -14.72 -22.93
CA LEU A 45 24.02 -14.12 -22.82
C LEU A 45 23.95 -12.72 -23.46
N LEU A 46 25.05 -11.99 -23.45
CA LEU A 46 25.18 -10.67 -24.06
C LEU A 46 25.57 -10.73 -25.55
N GLY A 47 25.94 -11.90 -26.07
CA GLY A 47 26.41 -12.07 -27.46
C GLY A 47 27.74 -11.38 -27.73
N LEU A 48 28.62 -11.34 -26.73
CA LEU A 48 29.95 -10.70 -26.82
C LEU A 48 30.96 -11.56 -27.59
N ASP A 49 30.66 -12.83 -27.84
CA ASP A 49 31.40 -13.76 -28.72
C ASP A 49 31.53 -13.25 -30.16
N ARG A 50 30.67 -12.32 -30.57
CA ARG A 50 30.72 -11.66 -31.89
C ARG A 50 31.80 -10.59 -31.99
N TYR A 51 32.28 -10.10 -30.87
CA TYR A 51 33.19 -8.96 -30.76
C TYR A 51 34.53 -9.37 -30.15
N TRP A 52 34.52 -10.36 -29.25
CA TRP A 52 35.68 -10.77 -28.46
C TRP A 52 35.94 -12.28 -28.58
N GLN A 53 37.18 -12.69 -28.34
CA GLN A 53 37.57 -14.09 -28.15
C GLN A 53 37.77 -14.35 -26.66
N TYR A 54 37.12 -15.37 -26.10
CA TYR A 54 37.29 -15.71 -24.69
C TYR A 54 37.03 -17.20 -24.42
N PRO A 55 37.71 -17.81 -23.43
CA PRO A 55 37.53 -19.22 -23.12
C PRO A 55 36.30 -19.45 -22.22
N HIS A 56 35.64 -20.60 -22.40
CA HIS A 56 34.62 -21.10 -21.48
C HIS A 56 35.25 -21.69 -20.21
N ALA A 57 35.85 -20.83 -19.39
CA ALA A 57 36.56 -21.21 -18.17
C ALA A 57 35.63 -21.24 -16.93
N ASP A 58 35.99 -22.06 -15.94
CA ASP A 58 35.30 -22.05 -14.64
C ASP A 58 35.53 -20.75 -13.86
N GLY A 59 36.69 -20.12 -14.03
CA GLY A 59 37.05 -18.86 -13.39
C GLY A 59 36.37 -17.64 -14.03
N PRO A 60 36.37 -16.48 -13.35
CA PRO A 60 35.94 -15.23 -13.96
C PRO A 60 36.92 -14.81 -15.06
N LEU A 61 36.39 -14.10 -16.06
CA LEU A 61 37.14 -13.56 -17.19
C LEU A 61 37.42 -12.07 -17.02
N LEU A 62 36.47 -11.34 -16.44
CA LEU A 62 36.56 -9.91 -16.22
C LEU A 62 35.61 -9.48 -15.08
N TRP A 63 35.44 -8.19 -14.86
CA TRP A 63 34.66 -7.65 -13.75
C TRP A 63 33.60 -6.66 -14.20
N ALA A 64 32.49 -6.60 -13.47
CA ALA A 64 31.42 -5.63 -13.71
C ALA A 64 31.24 -4.72 -12.51
N LYS A 65 31.20 -3.41 -12.75
CA LYS A 65 30.73 -2.37 -11.82
C LYS A 65 29.36 -1.92 -12.29
N GLY A 66 28.31 -2.43 -11.64
CA GLY A 66 26.93 -2.24 -12.10
C GLY A 66 26.71 -2.83 -13.50
N ARG A 67 26.69 -1.96 -14.52
CA ARG A 67 26.45 -2.28 -15.93
C ARG A 67 27.64 -1.97 -16.85
N HIS A 68 28.77 -1.62 -16.25
CA HIS A 68 30.03 -1.31 -16.92
C HIS A 68 30.99 -2.47 -16.70
N TYR A 69 31.59 -2.96 -17.78
CA TYR A 69 32.45 -4.14 -17.80
C TYR A 69 33.89 -3.70 -17.99
N PHE A 70 34.78 -4.26 -17.17
CA PHE A 70 36.17 -3.87 -17.06
C PHE A 70 37.07 -5.09 -17.21
N TYR A 71 38.03 -4.99 -18.12
CA TYR A 71 39.12 -5.95 -18.30
C TYR A 71 40.43 -5.22 -18.10
N ASP A 72 41.27 -5.74 -17.21
CA ASP A 72 42.56 -5.14 -16.83
C ASP A 72 42.47 -3.64 -16.43
N GLY A 73 41.39 -3.28 -15.71
CA GLY A 73 41.14 -1.90 -15.28
C GLY A 73 40.58 -0.96 -16.34
N GLN A 74 40.58 -1.34 -17.62
CA GLN A 74 39.97 -0.57 -18.71
C GLN A 74 38.49 -0.94 -18.86
N GLU A 75 37.62 0.06 -19.02
CA GLU A 75 36.23 -0.20 -19.36
C GLU A 75 36.09 -0.63 -20.83
N VAL A 76 35.63 -1.87 -21.06
CA VAL A 76 35.59 -2.50 -22.39
C VAL A 76 34.18 -2.60 -22.98
N ALA A 77 33.15 -2.59 -22.14
CA ALA A 77 31.76 -2.54 -22.60
C ALA A 77 30.83 -1.91 -21.56
N THR A 78 29.68 -1.43 -22.02
CA THR A 78 28.57 -1.00 -21.16
C THR A 78 27.28 -1.67 -21.65
N VAL A 79 26.39 -2.05 -20.74
CA VAL A 79 25.13 -2.69 -21.11
C VAL A 79 23.92 -1.92 -20.57
N GLU A 80 23.07 -1.46 -21.46
CA GLU A 80 21.93 -0.59 -21.18
C GLU A 80 20.59 -1.31 -21.39
N GLY A 81 19.57 -0.88 -20.64
CA GLY A 81 18.24 -1.46 -20.73
C GLY A 81 18.18 -2.95 -20.34
N GLY A 82 17.32 -3.69 -21.03
CA GLY A 82 16.93 -5.06 -20.67
C GLY A 82 15.77 -5.09 -19.70
N GLY A 83 14.87 -6.06 -19.89
CA GLY A 83 13.68 -6.25 -19.06
C GLY A 83 13.05 -7.60 -19.35
N TYR A 84 11.80 -7.80 -18.94
CA TYR A 84 11.01 -8.90 -19.50
C TYR A 84 10.99 -8.80 -21.02
N PHE A 85 11.28 -9.89 -21.73
CA PHE A 85 11.16 -10.00 -23.19
C PHE A 85 12.00 -9.01 -24.03
N VAL A 86 12.72 -8.07 -23.40
CA VAL A 86 13.54 -7.06 -24.05
C VAL A 86 15.01 -7.42 -23.85
N LYS A 87 15.71 -7.63 -24.96
CA LYS A 87 17.17 -7.82 -24.95
C LYS A 87 17.87 -6.50 -24.57
N PRO A 88 18.96 -6.57 -23.80
CA PRO A 88 19.73 -5.38 -23.46
C PRO A 88 20.51 -4.89 -24.68
N ASN A 89 20.83 -3.60 -24.71
CA ASN A 89 21.75 -3.03 -25.69
C ASN A 89 23.19 -3.12 -25.14
N VAL A 90 24.10 -3.70 -25.93
CA VAL A 90 25.51 -3.83 -25.58
C VAL A 90 26.30 -2.78 -26.36
N VAL A 91 26.95 -1.87 -25.64
CA VAL A 91 27.85 -0.87 -26.21
C VAL A 91 29.28 -1.37 -26.00
N VAL A 92 29.87 -1.95 -27.05
CA VAL A 92 31.28 -2.38 -27.06
C VAL A 92 32.16 -1.15 -27.23
N LYS A 93 33.13 -0.97 -26.33
CA LYS A 93 34.07 0.17 -26.34
C LYS A 93 35.43 -0.20 -26.91
N VAL A 94 35.78 -1.48 -26.83
CA VAL A 94 37.02 -2.04 -27.35
C VAL A 94 36.67 -3.31 -28.12
N GLU A 95 36.98 -3.30 -29.41
CA GLU A 95 36.77 -4.42 -30.33
C GLU A 95 37.96 -5.39 -30.31
N ASP A 96 37.75 -6.61 -30.81
CA ASP A 96 38.81 -7.62 -31.03
C ASP A 96 39.62 -8.00 -29.77
N LEU A 97 39.00 -7.90 -28.58
CA LEU A 97 39.64 -8.32 -27.34
C LEU A 97 39.79 -9.84 -27.28
N SER A 98 40.97 -10.30 -26.85
CA SER A 98 41.20 -11.67 -26.42
C SER A 98 41.32 -11.73 -24.90
N LEU A 99 40.30 -12.29 -24.25
CA LEU A 99 40.24 -12.37 -22.79
C LEU A 99 40.93 -13.63 -22.29
N GLU A 100 41.74 -13.45 -21.25
CA GLU A 100 42.31 -14.57 -20.48
C GLU A 100 41.61 -14.67 -19.11
N PRO A 101 41.48 -15.88 -18.55
CA PRO A 101 40.93 -16.04 -17.20
C PRO A 101 41.76 -15.28 -16.15
N VAL A 102 41.08 -14.72 -15.16
CA VAL A 102 41.69 -14.13 -13.97
C VAL A 102 42.49 -15.20 -13.22
N ASP A 103 43.71 -14.88 -12.75
CA ASP A 103 44.46 -15.77 -11.86
C ASP A 103 43.85 -15.73 -10.46
N VAL A 104 42.81 -16.54 -10.26
CA VAL A 104 42.06 -16.62 -9.01
C VAL A 104 42.95 -17.05 -7.85
N ASN A 105 43.92 -17.95 -8.08
CA ASN A 105 44.75 -18.47 -6.99
C ASN A 105 45.68 -17.39 -6.46
N LEU A 106 46.37 -16.67 -7.36
CA LEU A 106 47.24 -15.57 -6.96
C LEU A 106 46.44 -14.40 -6.39
N MET A 107 45.29 -14.05 -6.98
CA MET A 107 44.40 -13.00 -6.45
C MET A 107 43.93 -13.32 -5.03
N VAL A 108 43.52 -14.57 -4.76
CA VAL A 108 43.12 -15.00 -3.42
C VAL A 108 44.29 -14.93 -2.44
N GLU A 109 45.49 -15.36 -2.84
CA GLU A 109 46.67 -15.30 -1.96
C GLU A 109 47.04 -13.86 -1.61
N LYS A 110 47.00 -12.93 -2.58
CA LYS A 110 47.24 -11.50 -2.32
C LYS A 110 46.20 -10.87 -1.38
N ASN A 111 44.95 -11.35 -1.40
CA ASN A 111 43.87 -10.85 -0.54
C ASN A 111 43.75 -11.58 0.81
N LYS A 112 44.57 -12.60 1.06
CA LYS A 112 44.42 -13.54 2.19
C LYS A 112 44.31 -12.89 3.55
N THR A 113 45.14 -11.89 3.84
CA THR A 113 45.14 -11.17 5.12
C THR A 113 43.78 -10.50 5.39
N PHE A 114 43.21 -9.85 4.39
CA PHE A 114 41.90 -9.18 4.50
C PHE A 114 40.76 -10.20 4.63
N ILE A 115 40.78 -11.26 3.83
CA ILE A 115 39.79 -12.34 3.88
C ILE A 115 39.81 -13.00 5.28
N ASN A 116 40.98 -13.27 5.84
CA ASN A 116 41.12 -13.84 7.18
C ASN A 116 40.57 -12.90 8.25
N GLY A 117 40.89 -11.60 8.19
CA GLY A 117 40.36 -10.61 9.13
C GLY A 117 38.83 -10.50 9.11
N LEU A 118 38.23 -10.50 7.92
CA LEU A 118 36.77 -10.53 7.74
C LEU A 118 36.16 -11.81 8.35
N THR A 119 36.80 -12.94 8.06
CA THR A 119 36.37 -14.28 8.52
C THR A 119 36.37 -14.35 10.04
N GLU A 120 37.47 -13.97 10.68
CA GLU A 120 37.60 -13.99 12.14
C GLU A 120 36.59 -13.07 12.82
N LYS A 121 36.38 -11.86 12.27
CA LYS A 121 35.39 -10.91 12.79
C LYS A 121 33.98 -11.49 12.71
N ALA A 122 33.61 -12.10 11.59
CA ALA A 122 32.28 -12.69 11.41
C ALA A 122 32.06 -13.94 12.28
N MET A 123 33.05 -14.83 12.38
CA MET A 123 32.99 -16.01 13.24
C MET A 123 32.89 -15.62 14.73
N ARG A 124 33.70 -14.66 15.18
CA ARG A 124 33.61 -14.12 16.55
C ARG A 124 32.24 -13.52 16.84
N PHE A 125 31.65 -12.82 15.87
CA PHE A 125 30.30 -12.29 15.98
C PHE A 125 29.28 -13.43 16.17
N VAL A 126 29.31 -14.46 15.33
CA VAL A 126 28.41 -15.63 15.42
C VAL A 126 28.50 -16.25 16.82
N GLU A 127 29.72 -16.53 17.29
CA GLU A 127 29.95 -17.13 18.61
C GLU A 127 29.39 -16.27 19.75
N GLN A 128 29.70 -14.97 19.75
CA GLN A 128 29.25 -14.04 20.78
C GLN A 128 27.73 -13.90 20.82
N LYS A 129 27.08 -13.73 19.66
CA LYS A 129 25.61 -13.61 19.61
C LYS A 129 24.94 -14.93 19.96
N TYR A 130 25.48 -16.07 19.53
CA TYR A 130 24.98 -17.38 19.93
C TYR A 130 25.02 -17.53 21.45
N LYS A 131 26.18 -17.35 22.09
CA LYS A 131 26.33 -17.43 23.57
C LYS A 131 25.37 -16.49 24.31
N ARG A 132 25.20 -15.26 23.81
CA ARG A 132 24.30 -14.26 24.41
C ARG A 132 22.82 -14.64 24.34
N PHE A 133 22.36 -15.14 23.19
CA PHE A 133 20.93 -15.34 22.95
C PHE A 133 20.46 -16.77 23.18
N ARG A 134 21.35 -17.77 23.09
CA ARG A 134 21.02 -19.20 23.27
C ARG A 134 20.19 -19.50 24.52
N PRO A 135 20.42 -18.89 25.70
CA PRO A 135 19.60 -19.12 26.89
C PRO A 135 18.17 -18.56 26.81
N ARG A 136 17.86 -17.71 25.83
CA ARG A 136 16.58 -16.98 25.68
C ARG A 136 15.77 -17.42 24.46
N VAL A 137 16.26 -18.42 23.74
CA VAL A 137 15.66 -18.96 22.53
C VAL A 137 15.54 -20.48 22.64
N ASP A 138 14.53 -21.02 22.00
CA ASP A 138 14.27 -22.46 21.98
C ASP A 138 15.15 -23.16 20.94
N VAL A 139 15.43 -22.47 19.83
CA VAL A 139 16.20 -23.01 18.71
C VAL A 139 17.03 -21.91 18.06
N ALA A 140 18.22 -22.28 17.59
CA ALA A 140 19.03 -21.47 16.68
C ALA A 140 18.98 -22.07 15.28
N ALA A 141 18.82 -21.23 14.26
CA ALA A 141 18.75 -21.66 12.87
C ALA A 141 19.57 -20.75 11.96
N VAL A 142 20.21 -21.34 10.95
CA VAL A 142 20.83 -20.62 9.85
C VAL A 142 19.84 -20.55 8.70
N SER A 143 19.48 -19.33 8.28
CA SER A 143 18.62 -19.11 7.12
C SER A 143 19.43 -19.27 5.85
N PHE A 144 19.32 -20.43 5.20
CA PHE A 144 20.02 -20.74 3.96
C PHE A 144 19.09 -20.57 2.74
N SER A 145 19.53 -19.84 1.71
CA SER A 145 18.70 -19.58 0.52
C SER A 145 19.33 -20.07 -0.79
N GLY A 146 20.46 -20.78 -0.74
CA GLY A 146 21.24 -21.15 -1.93
C GLY A 146 21.91 -19.98 -2.67
N GLY A 147 21.78 -18.76 -2.16
CA GLY A 147 22.44 -17.57 -2.70
C GLY A 147 23.85 -17.39 -2.15
N LYS A 148 24.67 -16.59 -2.84
CA LYS A 148 26.09 -16.33 -2.51
C LYS A 148 26.30 -15.93 -1.05
N ASP A 149 25.45 -15.02 -0.55
CA ASP A 149 25.58 -14.46 0.79
C ASP A 149 25.24 -15.51 1.86
N SER A 150 24.23 -16.35 1.61
CA SER A 150 23.86 -17.45 2.52
C SER A 150 24.83 -18.64 2.48
N MET A 151 25.53 -18.84 1.36
CA MET A 151 26.58 -19.85 1.23
C MET A 151 27.80 -19.49 2.07
N VAL A 152 28.25 -18.24 2.00
CA VAL A 152 29.32 -17.71 2.87
C VAL A 152 28.90 -17.81 4.34
N LEU A 153 27.67 -17.40 4.66
CA LEU A 153 27.15 -17.50 6.02
C LEU A 153 27.20 -18.92 6.57
N LEU A 154 26.77 -19.90 5.77
CA LEU A 154 26.75 -21.30 6.19
C LEU A 154 28.17 -21.82 6.47
N ASP A 155 29.16 -21.51 5.60
CA ASP A 155 30.57 -21.87 5.86
C ASP A 155 31.09 -21.21 7.14
N LEU A 156 30.77 -19.94 7.38
CA LEU A 156 31.18 -19.23 8.60
C LEU A 156 30.58 -19.87 9.86
N VAL A 157 29.27 -20.17 9.86
CA VAL A 157 28.59 -20.73 11.03
C VAL A 157 29.05 -22.15 11.31
N GLN A 158 29.19 -23.02 10.30
CA GLN A 158 29.63 -24.41 10.49
C GLN A 158 31.08 -24.52 10.99
N ARG A 159 31.90 -23.50 10.73
CA ARG A 159 33.26 -23.38 11.30
C ARG A 159 33.31 -22.84 12.71
N THR A 160 32.18 -22.33 13.22
CA THR A 160 32.11 -21.62 14.50
C THR A 160 31.33 -22.40 15.56
N LEU A 161 30.24 -23.06 15.16
CA LEU A 161 29.31 -23.77 16.04
C LEU A 161 29.29 -25.25 15.71
N ASN A 162 29.02 -26.09 16.71
CA ASN A 162 28.86 -27.52 16.51
C ASN A 162 27.53 -27.83 15.77
N PRO A 163 27.45 -28.90 14.96
CA PRO A 163 26.26 -29.22 14.18
C PRO A 163 24.97 -29.47 14.98
N ASP A 164 25.07 -29.83 16.26
CA ASP A 164 23.95 -30.06 17.18
C ASP A 164 23.43 -28.76 17.83
N GLN A 165 24.17 -27.66 17.71
CA GLN A 165 23.84 -26.37 18.33
C GLN A 165 22.82 -25.55 17.53
N TYR A 166 22.61 -25.89 16.26
CA TYR A 166 21.73 -25.17 15.35
C TYR A 166 21.19 -26.09 14.24
N VAL A 167 20.18 -25.60 13.51
CA VAL A 167 19.67 -26.25 12.30
C VAL A 167 19.86 -25.37 11.08
N VAL A 168 19.99 -25.97 9.90
CA VAL A 168 20.04 -25.24 8.64
C VAL A 168 18.66 -25.28 8.01
N VAL A 169 18.07 -24.10 7.73
CA VAL A 169 16.74 -24.02 7.15
C VAL A 169 16.82 -23.46 5.74
N PHE A 170 16.51 -24.30 4.76
CA PHE A 170 16.18 -23.86 3.41
C PHE A 170 14.70 -23.50 3.35
N ASN A 171 14.39 -22.27 2.94
CA ASN A 171 13.01 -21.80 2.79
C ASN A 171 12.59 -21.92 1.33
N ASP A 172 11.88 -22.99 1.00
CA ASP A 172 11.32 -23.21 -0.32
C ASP A 172 10.05 -22.36 -0.46
N THR A 173 10.14 -21.29 -1.25
CA THR A 173 9.03 -20.36 -1.45
C THR A 173 8.06 -20.79 -2.56
N TRP A 174 8.22 -21.99 -3.13
CA TRP A 174 7.59 -22.43 -4.39
C TRP A 174 7.99 -21.62 -5.63
N MET A 175 8.81 -20.58 -5.47
CA MET A 175 9.24 -19.67 -6.54
C MET A 175 10.77 -19.71 -6.74
N GLU A 176 11.48 -20.67 -6.16
CA GLU A 176 12.94 -20.77 -6.32
C GLU A 176 13.34 -21.22 -7.73
N LEU A 177 14.51 -20.78 -8.20
CA LEU A 177 15.05 -21.19 -9.49
C LEU A 177 15.52 -22.65 -9.42
N SER A 178 15.49 -23.35 -10.56
CA SER A 178 15.96 -24.74 -10.65
C SER A 178 17.40 -24.91 -10.15
N ASP A 179 18.30 -23.96 -10.45
CA ASP A 179 19.68 -23.95 -9.96
C ASP A 179 19.79 -23.67 -8.44
N THR A 180 18.78 -23.09 -7.80
CA THR A 180 18.76 -22.90 -6.34
C THR A 180 18.68 -24.25 -5.64
N TYR A 181 17.83 -25.16 -6.12
CA TYR A 181 17.76 -26.51 -5.58
C TYR A 181 19.07 -27.28 -5.78
N LYS A 182 19.73 -27.13 -6.93
CA LYS A 182 21.03 -27.78 -7.19
C LYS A 182 22.08 -27.35 -6.18
N VAL A 183 22.20 -26.04 -5.92
CA VAL A 183 23.14 -25.51 -4.92
C VAL A 183 22.80 -25.97 -3.51
N VAL A 184 21.52 -26.11 -3.18
CA VAL A 184 21.10 -26.66 -1.88
C VAL A 184 21.55 -28.11 -1.71
N GLU A 185 21.41 -28.94 -2.75
CA GLU A 185 21.89 -30.31 -2.72
C GLU A 185 23.43 -30.40 -2.69
N GLU A 186 24.13 -29.51 -3.40
CA GLU A 186 25.60 -29.41 -3.30
C GLU A 186 26.05 -29.01 -1.89
N ALA A 187 25.35 -28.09 -1.22
CA ALA A 187 25.63 -27.72 0.15
C ALA A 187 25.41 -28.89 1.13
N LYS A 188 24.32 -29.66 0.97
CA LYS A 188 24.07 -30.87 1.77
C LYS A 188 25.16 -31.91 1.60
N LYS A 189 25.61 -32.15 0.35
CA LYS A 189 26.72 -33.08 0.05
C LYS A 189 28.04 -32.61 0.65
N ARG A 190 28.30 -31.29 0.64
CA ARG A 190 29.52 -30.71 1.19
C ARG A 190 29.57 -30.77 2.72
N TRP A 191 28.43 -30.62 3.38
CA TRP A 191 28.33 -30.64 4.85
C TRP A 191 27.29 -31.66 5.33
N PRO A 192 27.53 -32.97 5.15
CA PRO A 192 26.58 -34.03 5.48
C PRO A 192 26.28 -34.15 6.98
N GLN A 193 27.14 -33.59 7.84
CA GLN A 193 26.96 -33.55 9.28
C GLN A 193 25.91 -32.54 9.76
N LEU A 194 25.49 -31.61 8.90
CA LEU A 194 24.55 -30.55 9.27
C LEU A 194 23.10 -30.99 9.11
N ASN A 195 22.26 -30.58 10.06
CA ASN A 195 20.84 -30.87 10.03
C ASN A 195 20.10 -29.89 9.11
N PHE A 196 19.94 -30.27 7.83
CA PHE A 196 19.17 -29.50 6.84
C PHE A 196 17.68 -29.82 6.91
N TYR A 197 16.87 -28.76 6.98
CA TYR A 197 15.42 -28.84 6.90
C TYR A 197 14.89 -27.90 5.82
N THR A 198 13.85 -28.34 5.11
CA THR A 198 13.14 -27.52 4.13
C THR A 198 11.83 -27.03 4.72
N ALA A 199 11.73 -25.72 4.96
CA ALA A 199 10.48 -25.08 5.35
C ALA A 199 9.73 -24.64 4.09
N LYS A 200 8.45 -25.01 4.00
CA LYS A 200 7.62 -24.79 2.81
C LYS A 200 6.17 -24.53 3.19
N SER A 201 5.51 -23.59 2.52
CA SER A 201 4.07 -23.34 2.69
C SER A 201 3.28 -24.55 2.21
N GLU A 202 2.19 -24.90 2.91
CA GLU A 202 1.28 -25.98 2.48
C GLU A 202 0.64 -25.68 1.13
N LYS A 203 0.22 -24.43 0.89
CA LYS A 203 -0.25 -23.99 -0.42
C LYS A 203 0.92 -23.57 -1.29
N ASP A 204 0.88 -23.96 -2.56
CA ASP A 204 1.86 -23.52 -3.55
C ASP A 204 1.71 -22.02 -3.90
N ALA A 205 2.75 -21.47 -4.52
CA ALA A 205 2.78 -20.07 -4.89
C ALA A 205 1.73 -19.71 -5.95
N GLU A 206 1.45 -20.57 -6.94
CA GLU A 206 0.44 -20.27 -7.97
C GLU A 206 -0.95 -20.16 -7.35
N THR A 207 -1.31 -21.10 -6.48
CA THR A 207 -2.57 -21.11 -5.71
C THR A 207 -2.71 -19.82 -4.90
N THR A 208 -1.72 -19.49 -4.08
CA THR A 208 -1.79 -18.27 -3.25
C THR A 208 -1.78 -16.97 -4.07
N TRP A 209 -1.12 -16.94 -5.25
CA TRP A 209 -1.19 -15.81 -6.17
C TRP A 209 -2.58 -15.67 -6.80
N ARG A 210 -3.26 -16.78 -7.13
CA ARG A 210 -4.63 -16.74 -7.62
C ARG A 210 -5.62 -16.31 -6.53
N GLU A 211 -5.44 -16.77 -5.30
CA GLU A 211 -6.30 -16.42 -4.16
C GLU A 211 -6.08 -14.99 -3.65
N MET A 212 -4.83 -14.54 -3.53
CA MET A 212 -4.48 -13.23 -2.94
C MET A 212 -4.15 -12.16 -3.99
N GLY A 213 -4.03 -12.53 -5.26
CA GLY A 213 -3.51 -11.68 -6.33
C GLY A 213 -1.98 -11.55 -6.32
N PRO A 214 -1.37 -11.14 -7.44
CA PRO A 214 0.07 -10.93 -7.54
C PRO A 214 0.59 -10.01 -6.42
N PRO A 215 1.72 -10.35 -5.76
CA PRO A 215 2.34 -9.47 -4.78
C PRO A 215 2.86 -8.20 -5.48
N SER A 216 2.81 -7.06 -4.79
CA SER A 216 3.25 -5.77 -5.34
C SER A 216 4.25 -5.07 -4.41
N ARG A 217 4.79 -3.93 -4.85
CA ARG A 217 5.65 -3.09 -3.99
C ARG A 217 4.90 -2.56 -2.76
N LEU A 218 3.58 -2.41 -2.87
CA LEU A 218 2.69 -1.94 -1.80
C LEU A 218 2.14 -3.09 -0.95
N ILE A 219 1.95 -4.26 -1.56
CA ILE A 219 1.30 -5.43 -0.96
C ILE A 219 2.25 -6.63 -1.04
N ARG A 220 3.14 -6.72 -0.04
CA ARG A 220 4.15 -7.77 0.06
C ARG A 220 3.75 -8.85 1.06
N TRP A 221 2.71 -9.63 0.74
CA TRP A 221 2.26 -10.75 1.59
C TRP A 221 3.16 -11.99 1.42
N CYS A 222 3.73 -12.21 0.25
CA CYS A 222 4.46 -13.43 -0.12
C CYS A 222 5.63 -13.78 0.80
N CYS A 223 6.39 -12.79 1.29
CA CYS A 223 7.50 -13.05 2.20
C CYS A 223 7.07 -13.53 3.58
N THR A 224 5.84 -13.23 4.01
CA THR A 224 5.31 -13.78 5.26
C THR A 224 4.78 -15.18 5.02
N VAL A 225 3.95 -15.36 3.99
CA VAL A 225 3.27 -16.62 3.66
C VAL A 225 4.24 -17.72 3.24
N HIS A 226 5.19 -17.42 2.36
CA HIS A 226 6.08 -18.43 1.75
C HIS A 226 7.47 -18.51 2.38
N LYS A 227 7.82 -17.60 3.29
CA LYS A 227 9.15 -17.60 3.91
C LYS A 227 9.06 -17.67 5.42
N SER A 228 8.68 -16.59 6.10
CA SER A 228 8.83 -16.55 7.56
C SER A 228 7.84 -17.42 8.32
N ALA A 229 6.58 -17.53 7.86
CA ALA A 229 5.60 -18.37 8.54
C ALA A 229 5.95 -19.87 8.48
N PRO A 230 6.27 -20.45 7.30
CA PRO A 230 6.72 -21.84 7.21
C PRO A 230 7.97 -22.13 8.05
N THR A 231 8.96 -21.22 8.06
CA THR A 231 10.15 -21.37 8.92
C THR A 231 9.74 -21.53 10.38
N LEU A 232 8.91 -20.64 10.90
CA LEU A 232 8.57 -20.62 12.32
C LEU A 232 7.66 -21.78 12.72
N LEU A 233 6.74 -22.21 11.83
CA LEU A 233 5.94 -23.43 12.07
C LEU A 233 6.82 -24.67 12.13
N MET A 234 7.77 -24.81 11.20
CA MET A 234 8.72 -25.93 11.22
C MET A 234 9.59 -25.91 12.49
N LEU A 235 10.11 -24.75 12.87
CA LEU A 235 10.92 -24.60 14.09
C LEU A 235 10.12 -24.90 15.37
N ARG A 236 8.81 -24.61 15.41
CA ARG A 236 7.91 -25.02 16.50
C ARG A 236 7.83 -26.54 16.62
N THR A 237 7.65 -27.22 15.48
CA THR A 237 7.63 -28.69 15.41
C THR A 237 8.95 -29.28 15.89
N LEU A 238 10.09 -28.77 15.41
CA LEU A 238 11.42 -29.25 15.83
C LEU A 238 11.71 -29.00 17.31
N ALA A 239 11.21 -27.89 17.88
CA ALA A 239 11.36 -27.58 19.29
C ALA A 239 10.37 -28.35 20.18
N GLY A 240 9.34 -29.00 19.62
CA GLY A 240 8.27 -29.65 20.38
C GLY A 240 7.44 -28.67 21.21
N LYS A 241 7.29 -27.41 20.76
CA LYS A 241 6.63 -26.33 21.52
C LYS A 241 5.48 -25.69 20.75
N PRO A 242 4.40 -25.24 21.44
CA PRO A 242 3.28 -24.54 20.80
C PRO A 242 3.68 -23.21 20.16
N SER A 243 4.71 -22.56 20.70
CA SER A 243 5.35 -21.38 20.15
C SER A 243 6.87 -21.50 20.30
N VAL A 244 7.61 -20.80 19.43
CA VAL A 244 9.08 -20.89 19.37
C VAL A 244 9.68 -19.50 19.37
N ARG A 245 10.65 -19.25 20.24
CA ARG A 245 11.57 -18.12 20.15
C ARG A 245 12.80 -18.59 19.39
N ALA A 246 13.04 -18.04 18.20
CA ALA A 246 14.13 -18.48 17.33
C ALA A 246 15.23 -17.43 17.20
N LEU A 247 16.49 -17.86 17.32
CA LEU A 247 17.64 -17.10 16.85
C LEU A 247 17.91 -17.48 15.39
N ILE A 248 17.67 -16.56 14.47
CA ILE A 248 17.92 -16.72 13.04
C ILE A 248 19.22 -16.01 12.69
N VAL A 249 20.22 -16.78 12.27
CA VAL A 249 21.45 -16.24 11.68
C VAL A 249 21.21 -16.07 10.19
N ASP A 250 21.34 -14.85 9.67
CA ASP A 250 21.06 -14.51 8.27
C ASP A 250 22.20 -13.77 7.57
N GLY A 251 22.12 -13.74 6.23
CA GLY A 251 23.15 -13.19 5.35
C GLY A 251 22.80 -11.80 4.82
N VAL A 252 22.09 -10.98 5.59
CA VAL A 252 21.72 -9.61 5.18
C VAL A 252 22.95 -8.71 5.22
N ARG A 253 23.10 -7.85 4.20
CA ARG A 253 24.17 -6.85 4.08
C ARG A 253 23.60 -5.45 3.86
N ARG A 254 24.29 -4.43 4.37
CA ARG A 254 23.89 -3.02 4.22
C ARG A 254 23.95 -2.56 2.77
N GLU A 255 24.98 -2.99 2.03
CA GLU A 255 25.20 -2.62 0.61
C GLU A 255 24.02 -3.03 -0.30
N GLU A 256 23.24 -4.05 0.06
CA GLU A 256 22.20 -4.60 -0.82
C GLU A 256 21.09 -3.60 -1.19
N SER A 257 20.81 -2.58 -0.38
CA SER A 257 19.85 -1.51 -0.69
C SER A 257 19.91 -0.34 0.30
N ALA A 258 19.46 0.84 -0.12
CA ALA A 258 19.29 2.00 0.77
C ALA A 258 18.47 1.69 2.03
N ARG A 259 17.46 0.82 1.94
CA ARG A 259 16.67 0.40 3.11
C ARG A 259 17.50 -0.43 4.09
N ARG A 260 18.29 -1.37 3.58
CA ARG A 260 19.13 -2.28 4.40
C ARG A 260 20.32 -1.55 5.02
N ALA A 261 20.75 -0.41 4.48
CA ALA A 261 21.77 0.45 5.07
C ALA A 261 21.48 0.81 6.54
N SER A 262 20.19 0.96 6.88
CA SER A 262 19.73 1.30 8.24
C SER A 262 19.64 0.11 9.20
N TYR A 263 19.93 -1.12 8.76
CA TYR A 263 19.72 -2.31 9.59
C TYR A 263 20.81 -2.44 10.66
N GLY A 264 20.37 -2.79 11.86
CA GLY A 264 21.25 -3.23 12.95
C GLY A 264 21.82 -4.63 12.68
N ASP A 265 22.97 -4.91 13.28
CA ASP A 265 23.61 -6.23 13.29
C ASP A 265 22.73 -7.30 13.97
N VAL A 266 21.86 -6.87 14.89
CA VAL A 266 20.84 -7.67 15.54
C VAL A 266 19.49 -6.98 15.47
N THR A 267 18.45 -7.72 15.07
CA THR A 267 17.05 -7.24 15.07
C THR A 267 16.19 -8.17 15.92
N ILE A 268 15.54 -7.63 16.97
CA ILE A 268 14.63 -8.39 17.85
C ILE A 268 13.19 -8.06 17.47
N GLY A 269 12.34 -9.07 17.28
CA GLY A 269 10.92 -8.89 17.03
C GLY A 269 10.60 -8.23 15.67
N GLY A 270 11.50 -8.38 14.69
CA GLY A 270 11.41 -7.68 13.40
C GLY A 270 10.18 -8.06 12.57
N LYS A 271 10.19 -9.26 11.95
CA LYS A 271 9.06 -9.74 11.14
C LYS A 271 7.97 -10.42 11.96
N HIS A 272 8.39 -11.12 13.01
CA HIS A 272 7.55 -11.82 13.97
C HIS A 272 8.12 -11.56 15.36
N ALA A 273 7.25 -11.43 16.37
CA ALA A 273 7.66 -11.13 17.74
C ALA A 273 8.61 -12.20 18.32
N ALA A 274 8.46 -13.45 17.85
CA ALA A 274 9.21 -14.60 18.32
C ALA A 274 10.61 -14.74 17.67
N GLN A 275 11.01 -13.84 16.77
CA GLN A 275 12.22 -13.97 15.97
C GLN A 275 13.29 -12.95 16.37
N ILE A 276 14.53 -13.43 16.57
CA ILE A 276 15.74 -12.61 16.70
C ILE A 276 16.62 -12.88 15.49
N ASN A 277 16.98 -11.85 14.73
CA ASN A 277 17.91 -11.96 13.60
C ASN A 277 19.29 -11.50 14.01
N ALA A 278 20.33 -12.25 13.65
CA ALA A 278 21.74 -11.86 13.76
C ALA A 278 22.38 -11.94 12.38
N SER A 279 23.06 -10.87 11.94
CA SER A 279 23.60 -10.72 10.58
C SER A 279 25.13 -10.56 10.60
N PRO A 280 25.92 -11.66 10.59
CA PRO A 280 27.37 -11.61 10.81
C PRO A 280 28.15 -10.92 9.70
N ILE A 281 27.63 -10.93 8.47
CA ILE A 281 28.25 -10.36 7.29
C ILE A 281 27.65 -9.00 6.91
N ILE A 282 26.99 -8.32 7.85
CA ILE A 282 26.20 -7.12 7.55
C ILE A 282 26.99 -5.97 6.93
N GLU A 283 28.28 -5.88 7.24
CA GLU A 283 29.21 -4.88 6.69
C GLU A 283 29.94 -5.35 5.43
N TRP A 284 29.76 -6.62 5.03
CA TRP A 284 30.52 -7.14 3.90
C TRP A 284 30.03 -6.52 2.60
N ASN A 285 30.96 -6.16 1.72
CA ASN A 285 30.65 -5.75 0.35
C ASN A 285 30.57 -6.98 -0.58
N THR A 286 30.15 -6.76 -1.82
CA THR A 286 29.92 -7.84 -2.79
C THR A 286 31.22 -8.51 -3.21
N ILE A 287 32.33 -7.78 -3.33
CA ILE A 287 33.65 -8.33 -3.66
C ILE A 287 34.18 -9.22 -2.54
N GLU A 288 34.07 -8.79 -1.29
CA GLU A 288 34.47 -9.57 -0.12
C GLU A 288 33.75 -10.93 -0.07
N VAL A 289 32.45 -10.95 -0.41
CA VAL A 289 31.67 -12.20 -0.52
C VAL A 289 32.21 -13.09 -1.64
N PHE A 290 32.47 -12.55 -2.84
CA PHE A 290 32.98 -13.35 -3.96
C PHE A 290 34.41 -13.84 -3.73
N LEU A 291 35.31 -13.00 -3.21
CA LEU A 291 36.67 -13.40 -2.84
C LEU A 291 36.65 -14.53 -1.82
N TYR A 292 35.76 -14.48 -0.83
CA TYR A 292 35.59 -15.57 0.12
C TYR A 292 35.13 -16.86 -0.57
N ILE A 293 34.09 -16.80 -1.42
CA ILE A 293 33.58 -17.95 -2.18
C ILE A 293 34.69 -18.59 -3.01
N LEU A 294 35.46 -17.79 -3.74
CA LEU A 294 36.58 -18.24 -4.56
C LEU A 294 37.68 -18.87 -3.70
N SER A 295 38.07 -18.23 -2.60
CA SER A 295 39.12 -18.72 -1.70
C SER A 295 38.79 -20.07 -1.05
N ARG A 296 37.49 -20.32 -0.80
CA ARG A 296 36.99 -21.54 -0.16
C ARG A 296 36.46 -22.56 -1.16
N LYS A 297 36.46 -22.22 -2.46
CA LYS A 297 35.87 -23.01 -3.56
C LYS A 297 34.45 -23.46 -3.19
N LEU A 298 33.63 -22.53 -2.73
CA LEU A 298 32.25 -22.80 -2.34
C LEU A 298 31.35 -22.91 -3.58
N PRO A 299 30.29 -23.74 -3.54
CA PRO A 299 29.33 -23.82 -4.63
C PRO A 299 28.72 -22.45 -4.95
N LEU A 300 28.69 -22.11 -6.25
CA LEU A 300 28.16 -20.84 -6.73
C LEU A 300 26.95 -21.08 -7.64
N HIS A 301 25.83 -20.48 -7.28
CA HIS A 301 24.61 -20.54 -8.10
C HIS A 301 24.84 -19.97 -9.50
N LYS A 302 24.50 -20.74 -10.55
CA LYS A 302 24.71 -20.37 -11.96
C LYS A 302 24.09 -19.03 -12.35
N GLY A 303 22.95 -18.66 -11.76
CA GLY A 303 22.40 -17.31 -11.89
C GLY A 303 23.40 -16.16 -11.68
N TYR A 304 24.37 -16.28 -10.76
CA TYR A 304 25.43 -15.27 -10.60
C TYR A 304 26.43 -15.26 -11.77
N ARG A 305 26.67 -16.44 -12.38
CA ARG A 305 27.50 -16.58 -13.58
C ARG A 305 26.85 -15.98 -14.82
N ASN A 306 25.51 -15.95 -14.85
CA ASN A 306 24.69 -15.28 -15.86
C ASN A 306 24.44 -13.78 -15.56
N GLY A 307 25.09 -13.21 -14.54
CA GLY A 307 25.02 -11.77 -14.25
C GLY A 307 23.96 -11.34 -13.24
N LEU A 308 23.22 -12.25 -12.57
CA LEU A 308 22.36 -11.85 -11.45
C LEU A 308 23.20 -11.29 -10.30
N THR A 309 22.78 -10.16 -9.74
CA THR A 309 23.44 -9.58 -8.54
C THR A 309 22.91 -10.21 -7.24
N ARG A 310 21.66 -10.67 -7.26
CA ARG A 310 21.00 -11.41 -6.18
C ARG A 310 20.10 -12.49 -6.78
N VAL A 311 20.19 -13.70 -6.23
CA VAL A 311 19.26 -14.79 -6.50
C VAL A 311 18.11 -14.74 -5.49
N GLY A 312 16.90 -15.03 -5.95
CA GLY A 312 15.68 -15.12 -5.14
C GLY A 312 14.55 -15.71 -5.97
N CYS A 313 13.31 -15.32 -5.68
CA CYS A 313 12.13 -15.81 -6.39
C CYS A 313 12.18 -15.51 -7.90
N SER A 314 11.66 -16.42 -8.73
CA SER A 314 11.59 -16.32 -10.19
C SER A 314 10.87 -15.07 -10.68
N VAL A 315 9.82 -14.63 -9.96
CA VAL A 315 9.14 -13.34 -10.19
C VAL A 315 9.03 -12.57 -8.89
N CYS A 316 9.48 -11.31 -8.89
CA CYS A 316 9.47 -10.45 -7.72
C CYS A 316 9.19 -8.99 -8.10
N PRO A 317 8.25 -8.29 -7.43
CA PRO A 317 7.97 -6.89 -7.74
C PRO A 317 9.11 -5.91 -7.38
N PHE A 318 10.17 -6.42 -6.75
CA PHE A 318 11.40 -5.69 -6.42
C PHE A 318 12.60 -6.13 -7.28
N ALA A 319 12.40 -6.98 -8.28
CA ALA A 319 13.43 -7.30 -9.26
C ALA A 319 13.77 -6.05 -10.10
N SER A 320 15.04 -5.90 -10.44
CA SER A 320 15.47 -4.89 -11.41
C SER A 320 15.18 -5.37 -12.83
N PRO A 321 15.01 -4.46 -13.81
CA PRO A 321 14.84 -4.84 -15.21
C PRO A 321 15.95 -5.77 -15.71
N TRP A 322 17.20 -5.53 -15.29
CA TRP A 322 18.31 -6.44 -15.58
C TRP A 322 18.09 -7.85 -15.04
N SER A 323 17.65 -7.98 -13.78
CA SER A 323 17.39 -9.31 -13.21
C SER A 323 16.28 -10.01 -13.98
N GLU A 324 15.24 -9.27 -14.37
CA GLU A 324 14.12 -9.79 -15.18
C GLU A 324 14.57 -10.26 -16.56
N CYS A 325 15.51 -9.55 -17.17
CA CYS A 325 16.14 -9.95 -18.43
C CYS A 325 16.89 -11.27 -18.29
N VAL A 326 17.82 -11.38 -17.32
CA VAL A 326 18.58 -12.62 -17.08
C VAL A 326 17.63 -13.78 -16.73
N LEU A 327 16.64 -13.52 -15.88
CA LEU A 327 15.63 -14.49 -15.51
C LEU A 327 14.87 -14.98 -16.75
N THR A 328 14.36 -14.09 -17.59
CA THR A 328 13.60 -14.46 -18.80
C THR A 328 14.46 -15.25 -19.79
N SER A 329 15.73 -14.90 -19.94
CA SER A 329 16.67 -15.58 -20.85
C SER A 329 17.08 -16.96 -20.36
N CYS A 330 17.28 -17.15 -19.06
CA CYS A 330 17.85 -18.39 -18.51
C CYS A 330 16.83 -19.32 -17.83
N TYR A 331 15.67 -18.81 -17.40
CA TYR A 331 14.68 -19.52 -16.57
C TYR A 331 13.24 -19.22 -17.03
N SER A 332 13.02 -19.15 -18.35
CA SER A 332 11.73 -18.77 -18.95
C SER A 332 10.57 -19.65 -18.47
N SER A 333 10.81 -20.95 -18.27
CA SER A 333 9.79 -21.91 -17.84
C SER A 333 9.29 -21.65 -16.42
N GLU A 334 10.19 -21.27 -15.50
CA GLU A 334 9.90 -20.98 -14.11
C GLU A 334 9.18 -19.64 -13.93
N ILE A 335 9.38 -18.71 -14.87
CA ILE A 335 8.77 -17.38 -14.87
C ILE A 335 7.38 -17.42 -15.48
N LYS A 336 7.21 -18.20 -16.56
CA LYS A 336 5.98 -18.25 -17.35
C LYS A 336 4.73 -18.46 -16.49
N LYS A 337 4.82 -19.37 -15.53
CA LYS A 337 3.74 -19.70 -14.59
C LYS A 337 3.17 -18.47 -13.86
N PHE A 338 4.04 -17.54 -13.48
CA PHE A 338 3.66 -16.34 -12.76
C PHE A 338 3.34 -15.17 -13.68
N THR A 339 4.00 -15.07 -14.84
CA THR A 339 3.64 -14.06 -15.85
C THR A 339 2.28 -14.32 -16.45
N ASP A 340 1.86 -15.58 -16.60
CA ASP A 340 0.50 -15.94 -17.03
C ASP A 340 -0.53 -15.41 -16.03
N ILE A 341 -0.32 -15.58 -14.72
CA ILE A 341 -1.22 -15.03 -13.67
C ILE A 341 -1.24 -13.49 -13.68
N ILE A 342 -0.10 -12.85 -13.98
CA ILE A 342 -0.04 -11.39 -14.14
C ILE A 342 -0.79 -10.96 -15.40
N GLY A 343 -0.73 -11.75 -16.48
CA GLY A 343 -1.52 -11.57 -17.69
C GLY A 343 -3.03 -11.64 -17.42
N ASP A 344 -3.48 -12.67 -16.69
CA ASP A 344 -4.87 -12.79 -16.22
C ASP A 344 -5.31 -11.53 -15.44
N TYR A 345 -4.44 -11.03 -14.57
CA TYR A 345 -4.68 -9.79 -13.82
C TYR A 345 -4.74 -8.55 -14.73
N ALA A 346 -3.91 -8.47 -15.76
CA ALA A 346 -3.92 -7.38 -16.74
C ALA A 346 -5.22 -7.37 -17.56
N LEU A 347 -5.69 -8.53 -18.01
CA LEU A 347 -6.98 -8.69 -18.67
C LEU A 347 -8.13 -8.18 -17.79
N ASN A 348 -8.11 -8.53 -16.49
CA ASN A 348 -9.10 -8.02 -15.53
C ASN A 348 -9.00 -6.50 -15.28
N CYS A 349 -7.85 -5.87 -15.59
CA CYS A 349 -7.70 -4.42 -15.59
C CYS A 349 -8.32 -3.75 -16.84
N GLY A 350 -8.79 -4.54 -17.81
CA GLY A 350 -9.37 -4.10 -19.07
C GLY A 350 -8.37 -3.97 -20.23
N LEU A 351 -7.17 -4.55 -20.10
CA LEU A 351 -6.19 -4.60 -21.19
C LEU A 351 -6.55 -5.73 -22.17
N ASN A 352 -6.18 -5.57 -23.44
CA ASN A 352 -6.26 -6.63 -24.44
C ASN A 352 -4.97 -7.47 -24.50
N SER A 353 -4.99 -8.58 -25.24
CA SER A 353 -3.85 -9.52 -25.32
C SER A 353 -2.55 -8.88 -25.84
N ASP A 354 -2.64 -7.92 -26.76
CA ASP A 354 -1.49 -7.26 -27.38
C ASP A 354 -0.81 -6.28 -26.40
N GLU A 355 -1.53 -5.81 -25.38
CA GLU A 355 -1.03 -4.89 -24.35
C GLU A 355 -0.34 -5.60 -23.17
N ILE A 356 -0.55 -6.91 -22.99
CA ILE A 356 -0.05 -7.67 -21.82
C ILE A 356 1.47 -7.68 -21.76
N GLU A 357 2.13 -7.84 -22.90
CA GLU A 357 3.59 -7.90 -22.93
C GLU A 357 4.18 -6.55 -22.50
N THR A 358 3.68 -5.45 -23.06
CA THR A 358 4.06 -4.08 -22.68
C THR A 358 3.78 -3.81 -21.20
N TYR A 359 2.64 -4.28 -20.68
CA TYR A 359 2.27 -4.16 -19.26
C TYR A 359 3.26 -4.88 -18.32
N LEU A 360 3.70 -6.09 -18.71
CA LEU A 360 4.72 -6.86 -18.00
C LEU A 360 6.08 -6.18 -18.07
N GLN A 361 6.50 -5.74 -19.27
CA GLN A 361 7.75 -5.02 -19.54
C GLN A 361 7.86 -3.75 -18.68
N ASN A 362 6.81 -2.93 -18.64
CA ASN A 362 6.74 -1.71 -17.85
C ASN A 362 6.62 -1.99 -16.34
N GLY A 363 6.34 -3.24 -15.95
CA GLY A 363 6.19 -3.65 -14.56
C GLY A 363 5.03 -2.97 -13.85
N GLU A 364 3.95 -2.67 -14.57
CA GLU A 364 2.80 -1.90 -14.05
C GLU A 364 2.09 -2.64 -12.91
N TRP A 365 1.99 -3.97 -13.00
CA TRP A 365 1.45 -4.84 -11.95
C TRP A 365 2.14 -4.67 -10.59
N LYS A 366 3.42 -4.25 -10.58
CA LYS A 366 4.21 -4.02 -9.36
C LYS A 366 3.63 -2.89 -8.50
N ASN A 367 2.71 -2.09 -9.05
CA ASN A 367 2.03 -0.98 -8.37
C ASN A 367 0.61 -1.31 -7.87
N ARG A 368 0.14 -2.57 -8.00
CA ARG A 368 -1.19 -2.98 -7.53
C ARG A 368 -1.46 -2.57 -6.08
N ALA A 369 -2.65 -2.00 -5.85
CA ALA A 369 -3.15 -1.60 -4.54
C ALA A 369 -4.59 -2.11 -4.34
N GLY A 370 -4.75 -3.18 -3.58
CA GLY A 370 -6.03 -3.80 -3.24
C GLY A 370 -6.56 -4.72 -4.36
N GLY A 371 -7.75 -5.26 -4.16
CA GLY A 371 -8.31 -6.31 -5.01
C GLY A 371 -9.22 -5.83 -6.13
N ARG A 372 -9.14 -4.57 -6.57
CA ARG A 372 -10.13 -3.97 -7.50
C ARG A 372 -10.35 -4.78 -8.78
N TYR A 373 -9.26 -5.32 -9.35
CA TYR A 373 -9.27 -6.08 -10.60
C TYR A 373 -9.03 -7.57 -10.36
N LEU A 374 -9.31 -8.06 -9.15
CA LEU A 374 -9.27 -9.48 -8.83
C LEU A 374 -10.70 -9.99 -8.73
N PRO A 375 -11.04 -11.14 -9.34
CA PRO A 375 -12.40 -11.71 -9.27
C PRO A 375 -12.93 -11.88 -7.83
N GLN A 376 -12.04 -12.23 -6.91
CA GLN A 376 -12.32 -12.44 -5.48
C GLN A 376 -12.11 -11.18 -4.61
N GLY A 377 -11.73 -10.06 -5.22
CA GLY A 377 -11.57 -8.78 -4.54
C GLY A 377 -12.90 -8.05 -4.33
N GLY A 378 -12.94 -7.12 -3.39
CA GLY A 378 -14.17 -6.38 -3.08
C GLY A 378 -14.29 -5.96 -1.62
N LYS A 379 -15.37 -5.23 -1.30
CA LYS A 379 -15.78 -4.96 0.09
C LYS A 379 -16.64 -6.13 0.54
N LYS A 380 -16.09 -6.99 1.40
CA LYS A 380 -16.77 -8.21 1.87
C LYS A 380 -17.39 -8.11 3.26
N VAL A 381 -17.08 -7.05 4.00
CA VAL A 381 -17.59 -6.83 5.37
C VAL A 381 -18.29 -5.49 5.41
N THR A 382 -19.53 -5.49 5.89
CA THR A 382 -20.28 -4.29 6.28
C THR A 382 -20.68 -4.43 7.74
N THR A 383 -20.41 -3.40 8.53
CA THR A 383 -20.78 -3.37 9.95
C THR A 383 -21.89 -2.35 10.14
N ILE A 384 -22.95 -2.75 10.82
CA ILE A 384 -24.08 -1.91 11.21
C ILE A 384 -24.12 -1.95 12.75
N LYS A 385 -24.26 -0.78 13.38
CA LYS A 385 -24.35 -0.67 14.84
C LYS A 385 -25.70 -0.08 15.21
N SER A 386 -26.41 -0.70 16.14
CA SER A 386 -27.56 -0.10 16.81
C SER A 386 -27.19 0.29 18.25
N SER A 387 -28.18 0.67 19.06
CA SER A 387 -27.98 1.02 20.48
C SER A 387 -27.50 -0.17 21.32
N ASP A 388 -27.95 -1.39 21.00
CA ASP A 388 -27.80 -2.58 21.85
C ASP A 388 -27.26 -3.83 21.12
N ASP A 389 -27.13 -3.76 19.79
CA ASP A 389 -26.57 -4.83 18.95
C ASP A 389 -25.51 -4.33 17.96
N VAL A 390 -24.66 -5.25 17.51
CA VAL A 390 -23.76 -5.04 16.38
C VAL A 390 -23.97 -6.14 15.36
N MET A 391 -24.21 -5.73 14.12
CA MET A 391 -24.42 -6.62 12.99
C MET A 391 -23.23 -6.58 12.02
N TYR A 392 -22.81 -7.75 11.56
CA TYR A 392 -21.79 -7.92 10.52
C TYR A 392 -22.41 -8.66 9.33
N ALA A 393 -22.52 -7.98 8.18
CA ALA A 393 -22.89 -8.60 6.92
C ALA A 393 -21.63 -9.00 6.15
N LEU A 394 -21.44 -10.30 5.95
CA LEU A 394 -20.28 -10.91 5.32
C LEU A 394 -20.67 -11.44 3.93
N ALA A 395 -20.18 -10.81 2.87
CA ALA A 395 -20.41 -11.27 1.51
C ALA A 395 -19.41 -12.37 1.13
N ASN A 396 -19.92 -13.54 0.75
CA ASN A 396 -19.17 -14.73 0.37
C ASN A 396 -18.03 -15.03 1.37
N PRO A 397 -18.36 -15.35 2.64
CA PRO A 397 -17.35 -15.64 3.64
C PRO A 397 -16.55 -16.89 3.27
N ASN A 398 -15.25 -16.86 3.52
CA ASN A 398 -14.34 -17.96 3.17
C ASN A 398 -14.14 -18.95 4.34
N GLU A 399 -14.68 -18.63 5.51
CA GLU A 399 -14.46 -19.35 6.76
C GLU A 399 -15.70 -19.28 7.64
N ASN A 400 -15.70 -20.02 8.76
CA ASN A 400 -16.82 -20.04 9.69
C ASN A 400 -16.66 -18.99 10.81
N TRP A 401 -17.68 -18.17 11.03
CA TRP A 401 -17.74 -17.21 12.15
C TRP A 401 -17.57 -17.88 13.51
N THR A 402 -18.31 -18.96 13.76
CA THR A 402 -18.33 -19.69 15.04
C THR A 402 -16.96 -20.28 15.39
N GLU A 403 -16.11 -20.51 14.39
CA GLU A 403 -14.75 -20.98 14.61
C GLU A 403 -13.80 -19.83 14.96
N TRP A 404 -13.84 -18.72 14.20
CA TRP A 404 -12.94 -17.59 14.44
C TRP A 404 -13.28 -16.78 15.70
N VAL A 405 -14.55 -16.70 16.08
CA VAL A 405 -14.99 -15.94 17.26
C VAL A 405 -14.48 -16.56 18.58
N LYS A 406 -14.06 -17.84 18.55
CA LYS A 406 -13.33 -18.52 19.64
C LYS A 406 -12.00 -17.87 20.02
N ALA A 407 -11.46 -16.97 19.19
CA ALA A 407 -10.28 -16.17 19.52
C ALA A 407 -10.61 -14.96 20.42
N VAL A 408 -11.89 -14.61 20.55
CA VAL A 408 -12.39 -13.48 21.36
C VAL A 408 -12.88 -13.96 22.72
N GLY A 409 -13.53 -15.11 22.77
CA GLY A 409 -14.08 -15.70 24.00
C GLY A 409 -14.48 -17.16 23.79
N ASN A 410 -14.99 -17.80 24.84
CA ASN A 410 -15.48 -19.18 24.74
C ASN A 410 -16.85 -19.19 24.07
N VAL A 411 -17.05 -20.11 23.12
CA VAL A 411 -18.30 -20.25 22.37
C VAL A 411 -19.05 -21.48 22.86
N VAL A 412 -20.35 -21.33 23.05
CA VAL A 412 -21.31 -22.42 23.30
C VAL A 412 -22.42 -22.29 22.27
N MET A 413 -22.57 -23.29 21.40
CA MET A 413 -23.65 -23.30 20.41
C MET A 413 -24.91 -23.89 21.04
N GLU A 414 -26.04 -23.21 20.88
CA GLU A 414 -27.37 -23.69 21.29
C GLU A 414 -28.07 -24.40 20.13
N SER A 415 -27.78 -23.95 18.90
CA SER A 415 -28.20 -24.56 17.64
C SER A 415 -27.16 -24.26 16.55
N ASP A 416 -27.42 -24.67 15.30
CA ASP A 416 -26.53 -24.35 14.18
C ASP A 416 -26.48 -22.85 13.83
N ILE A 417 -27.46 -22.07 14.29
CA ILE A 417 -27.63 -20.66 13.93
C ILE A 417 -27.63 -19.71 15.13
N GLN A 418 -27.51 -20.23 16.35
CA GLN A 418 -27.56 -19.43 17.58
C GLN A 418 -26.56 -19.98 18.60
N GLY A 419 -25.85 -19.08 19.27
CA GLY A 419 -24.92 -19.44 20.33
C GLY A 419 -24.58 -18.27 21.23
N GLN A 420 -23.80 -18.57 22.25
CA GLN A 420 -23.35 -17.62 23.26
C GLN A 420 -21.83 -17.47 23.22
N LEU A 421 -21.37 -16.23 23.29
CA LEU A 421 -19.98 -15.84 23.43
C LEU A 421 -19.72 -15.37 24.87
N ASN A 422 -18.99 -16.17 25.64
CA ASN A 422 -18.50 -15.78 26.95
C ASN A 422 -17.15 -15.07 26.80
N VAL A 423 -17.16 -13.75 26.94
CA VAL A 423 -16.01 -12.86 26.77
C VAL A 423 -15.72 -12.08 28.04
N ARG A 424 -14.43 -11.79 28.29
CA ARG A 424 -14.01 -10.81 29.31
C ARG A 424 -13.52 -9.56 28.61
N ASP A 425 -13.67 -8.40 29.26
CA ASP A 425 -13.10 -7.17 28.74
C ASP A 425 -11.56 -7.32 28.67
N PRO A 426 -10.97 -7.27 27.46
CA PRO A 426 -9.53 -7.44 27.30
C PRO A 426 -8.71 -6.29 27.90
N SER A 427 -9.33 -5.13 28.08
CA SER A 427 -8.69 -3.95 28.70
C SER A 427 -8.67 -4.03 30.23
N ASN A 428 -9.53 -4.88 30.81
CA ASN A 428 -9.58 -5.15 32.24
C ASN A 428 -9.83 -6.64 32.51
N PRO A 429 -8.76 -7.46 32.64
CA PRO A 429 -8.88 -8.91 32.89
C PRO A 429 -9.65 -9.28 34.17
N SER A 430 -9.78 -8.33 35.10
CA SER A 430 -10.54 -8.49 36.35
C SER A 430 -12.05 -8.23 36.19
N SER A 431 -12.48 -7.78 35.00
CA SER A 431 -13.90 -7.58 34.69
C SER A 431 -14.68 -8.90 34.80
N PRO A 432 -15.96 -8.84 35.22
CA PRO A 432 -16.82 -10.00 35.16
C PRO A 432 -16.96 -10.49 33.71
N GLN A 433 -17.15 -11.79 33.55
CA GLN A 433 -17.49 -12.35 32.25
C GLN A 433 -18.82 -11.78 31.77
N LYS A 434 -18.84 -11.39 30.50
CA LYS A 434 -20.02 -10.97 29.77
C LYS A 434 -20.43 -12.10 28.84
N ILE A 435 -21.71 -12.46 28.88
CA ILE A 435 -22.31 -13.41 27.96
C ILE A 435 -23.01 -12.59 26.88
N LEU A 436 -22.60 -12.78 25.64
CA LEU A 436 -23.18 -12.12 24.47
C LEU A 436 -23.86 -13.19 23.63
N ASP A 437 -25.16 -13.03 23.41
CA ASP A 437 -25.88 -13.89 22.47
C ASP A 437 -25.53 -13.47 21.04
N PHE A 438 -25.39 -14.45 20.15
CA PHE A 438 -25.22 -14.18 18.72
C PHE A 438 -26.08 -15.09 17.86
N GLN A 439 -26.52 -14.54 16.74
CA GLN A 439 -27.33 -15.24 15.75
C GLN A 439 -26.70 -15.14 14.36
N LEU A 440 -26.75 -16.25 13.61
CA LEU A 440 -26.29 -16.35 12.23
C LEU A 440 -27.51 -16.48 11.31
N LYS A 441 -27.60 -15.62 10.31
CA LYS A 441 -28.62 -15.69 9.27
C LYS A 441 -27.96 -15.69 7.91
N LYS A 442 -28.30 -16.67 7.07
CA LYS A 442 -27.85 -16.74 5.68
C LYS A 442 -28.92 -16.20 4.74
N ASP A 443 -28.55 -15.27 3.88
CA ASP A 443 -29.38 -14.73 2.80
C ASP A 443 -28.58 -14.77 1.49
N GLY A 444 -28.81 -15.83 0.71
CA GLY A 444 -28.01 -16.13 -0.48
C GLY A 444 -26.50 -16.26 -0.17
N ASP A 445 -25.71 -15.38 -0.78
CA ASP A 445 -24.26 -15.28 -0.65
C ASP A 445 -23.80 -14.41 0.54
N VAL A 446 -24.75 -13.87 1.31
CA VAL A 446 -24.45 -13.02 2.47
C VAL A 446 -24.77 -13.77 3.76
N GLU A 447 -23.82 -13.78 4.68
CA GLU A 447 -24.02 -14.25 6.05
C GLU A 447 -24.08 -13.03 6.98
N VAL A 448 -25.19 -12.88 7.69
CA VAL A 448 -25.42 -11.81 8.66
C VAL A 448 -25.25 -12.37 10.06
N ILE A 449 -24.34 -11.78 10.81
CA ILE A 449 -24.11 -12.11 12.21
C ILE A 449 -24.59 -10.95 13.06
N THR A 450 -25.55 -11.20 13.95
CA THR A 450 -25.99 -10.26 14.97
C THR A 450 -25.39 -10.67 16.30
N VAL A 451 -24.79 -9.74 17.04
CA VAL A 451 -24.29 -9.94 18.40
C VAL A 451 -24.98 -8.95 19.33
N ASP A 452 -25.73 -9.50 20.29
CA ASP A 452 -26.58 -8.76 21.20
C ASP A 452 -25.88 -8.47 22.54
N GLY A 453 -26.41 -7.50 23.28
CA GLY A 453 -25.92 -7.14 24.62
C GLY A 453 -24.63 -6.32 24.59
N LEU A 454 -24.30 -5.69 23.46
CA LEU A 454 -23.15 -4.81 23.31
C LEU A 454 -23.58 -3.35 23.49
N SER A 455 -22.81 -2.59 24.26
CA SER A 455 -23.02 -1.15 24.48
C SER A 455 -21.91 -0.33 23.81
N SER A 456 -22.10 0.99 23.76
CA SER A 456 -21.09 1.93 23.24
C SER A 456 -19.76 1.91 24.01
N ASP A 457 -19.73 1.36 25.22
CA ASP A 457 -18.54 1.23 26.07
C ASP A 457 -17.72 -0.04 25.74
N ASP A 458 -18.28 -1.04 25.08
CA ASP A 458 -17.63 -2.32 24.74
C ASP A 458 -16.67 -2.22 23.52
N LYS A 459 -15.99 -1.09 23.36
CA LYS A 459 -15.25 -0.72 22.14
C LYS A 459 -14.20 -1.75 21.72
N GLU A 460 -13.47 -2.33 22.67
CA GLU A 460 -12.42 -3.31 22.36
C GLU A 460 -13.01 -4.68 21.94
N ILE A 461 -14.16 -5.09 22.51
CA ILE A 461 -14.87 -6.31 22.09
C ILE A 461 -15.40 -6.12 20.67
N ILE A 462 -16.13 -5.01 20.41
CA ILE A 462 -16.67 -4.67 19.08
C ILE A 462 -15.56 -4.65 18.01
N LYS A 463 -14.40 -4.10 18.36
CA LYS A 463 -13.24 -4.06 17.47
C LYS A 463 -12.68 -5.46 17.16
N ARG A 464 -12.57 -6.34 18.17
CA ARG A 464 -12.14 -7.73 17.98
C ARG A 464 -13.14 -8.55 17.16
N LEU A 465 -14.43 -8.36 17.36
CA LEU A 465 -15.49 -8.94 16.54
C LEU A 465 -15.39 -8.45 15.07
N GLY A 466 -15.07 -7.18 14.85
CA GLY A 466 -14.76 -6.66 13.50
C GLY A 466 -13.53 -7.30 12.86
N TRP A 467 -12.52 -7.66 13.65
CA TRP A 467 -11.37 -8.43 13.17
C TRP A 467 -11.74 -9.87 12.80
N VAL A 468 -12.60 -10.52 13.59
CA VAL A 468 -13.18 -11.83 13.29
C VAL A 468 -13.92 -11.77 11.96
N ALA A 469 -14.84 -10.82 11.77
CA ALA A 469 -15.56 -10.61 10.51
C ALA A 469 -14.60 -10.48 9.31
N THR A 470 -13.55 -9.67 9.46
CA THR A 470 -12.52 -9.50 8.43
C THR A 470 -11.73 -10.78 8.14
N LYS A 471 -11.41 -11.57 9.17
CA LYS A 471 -10.73 -12.87 8.99
C LYS A 471 -11.61 -13.84 8.23
N VAL A 472 -12.86 -13.97 8.66
CA VAL A 472 -13.87 -14.84 8.07
C VAL A 472 -14.06 -14.54 6.58
N SER A 473 -14.23 -13.27 6.22
CA SER A 473 -14.49 -12.88 4.83
C SER A 473 -13.29 -12.99 3.88
N TYR A 474 -12.07 -12.84 4.40
CA TYR A 474 -10.87 -12.73 3.57
C TYR A 474 -9.82 -13.82 3.83
N CYS A 475 -10.13 -14.85 4.61
CA CYS A 475 -9.20 -15.95 4.87
C CYS A 475 -8.81 -16.64 3.56
N THR A 476 -7.51 -16.83 3.36
CA THR A 476 -6.95 -17.65 2.26
C THR A 476 -6.10 -18.79 2.82
N HIS A 477 -6.26 -19.09 4.11
CA HIS A 477 -5.55 -20.17 4.80
C HIS A 477 -4.02 -20.07 4.71
N CYS A 478 -3.49 -18.86 4.64
CA CYS A 478 -2.06 -18.61 4.39
C CYS A 478 -1.12 -18.86 5.58
N GLN A 479 -1.64 -19.41 6.69
CA GLN A 479 -0.94 -19.76 7.94
C GLN A 479 -0.18 -18.62 8.65
N ALA A 480 -0.16 -17.40 8.11
CA ALA A 480 0.58 -16.28 8.67
C ALA A 480 0.18 -15.95 10.13
N CYS A 481 -1.10 -16.06 10.45
CA CYS A 481 -1.61 -15.79 11.80
C CYS A 481 -1.48 -16.98 12.78
N GLN A 482 -1.28 -18.21 12.29
CA GLN A 482 -1.04 -19.38 13.13
C GLN A 482 0.26 -19.23 13.93
N VAL A 483 1.25 -18.60 13.32
CA VAL A 483 2.58 -18.33 13.91
C VAL A 483 2.53 -17.32 15.06
N GLU A 484 1.45 -16.56 15.19
CA GLU A 484 1.30 -15.61 16.29
C GLU A 484 0.62 -16.24 17.51
N CYS A 485 -0.01 -17.41 17.37
CA CYS A 485 -0.67 -18.07 18.49
C CYS A 485 0.39 -18.59 19.49
N PRO A 486 0.39 -18.12 20.75
CA PRO A 486 1.41 -18.49 21.73
C PRO A 486 1.19 -19.88 22.34
N THR A 487 -0.06 -20.34 22.37
CA THR A 487 -0.48 -21.63 22.97
C THR A 487 -0.68 -22.74 21.94
N GLY A 488 -0.51 -22.44 20.65
CA GLY A 488 -0.75 -23.40 19.57
C GLY A 488 -2.22 -23.83 19.46
N ALA A 489 -3.15 -23.04 20.00
CA ALA A 489 -4.59 -23.29 19.94
C ALA A 489 -5.16 -23.12 18.54
N LEU A 490 -4.62 -22.16 17.77
CA LEU A 490 -4.99 -21.94 16.37
C LEU A 490 -4.22 -22.91 15.46
N HIS A 491 -4.95 -23.64 14.62
CA HIS A 491 -4.41 -24.49 13.57
C HIS A 491 -5.13 -24.21 12.25
N ILE A 492 -4.36 -24.02 11.18
CA ILE A 492 -4.84 -23.67 9.84
C ILE A 492 -4.27 -24.70 8.87
N THR A 493 -5.17 -25.43 8.21
CA THR A 493 -4.87 -26.29 7.07
C THR A 493 -5.12 -25.52 5.77
N THR A 494 -4.88 -26.11 4.61
CA THR A 494 -5.17 -25.48 3.30
C THR A 494 -6.64 -25.10 3.07
N THR A 495 -7.59 -25.66 3.80
CA THR A 495 -9.04 -25.46 3.57
C THR A 495 -9.85 -25.04 4.79
N LYS A 496 -9.32 -25.22 6.00
CA LYS A 496 -10.06 -24.93 7.25
C LYS A 496 -9.18 -24.34 8.35
N VAL A 497 -9.79 -23.52 9.17
CA VAL A 497 -9.29 -23.03 10.46
C VAL A 497 -9.90 -23.85 11.60
N THR A 498 -9.13 -24.05 12.67
CA THR A 498 -9.61 -24.64 13.94
C THR A 498 -8.94 -23.94 15.13
N ILE A 499 -9.70 -23.67 16.19
CA ILE A 499 -9.27 -23.04 17.44
C ILE A 499 -9.71 -23.93 18.61
N ALA A 500 -8.72 -24.53 19.28
CA ALA A 500 -8.94 -25.33 20.47
C ALA A 500 -9.25 -24.43 21.68
N GLN A 501 -10.53 -24.37 22.10
CA GLN A 501 -10.99 -23.49 23.19
C GLN A 501 -10.34 -23.79 24.54
N ASP A 502 -10.01 -25.04 24.82
CA ASP A 502 -9.31 -25.49 26.03
C ASP A 502 -7.88 -24.96 26.14
N ARG A 503 -7.27 -24.58 25.01
CA ARG A 503 -5.90 -24.01 24.93
C ARG A 503 -5.88 -22.52 24.56
N CYS A 504 -6.99 -21.98 24.05
CA CYS A 504 -7.06 -20.58 23.64
C CYS A 504 -7.14 -19.68 24.88
N ILE A 505 -6.26 -18.68 24.95
CA ILE A 505 -6.23 -17.68 26.03
C ILE A 505 -6.86 -16.33 25.62
N HIS A 506 -7.55 -16.28 24.47
CA HIS A 506 -8.27 -15.10 23.98
C HIS A 506 -7.40 -13.82 23.86
N CYS A 507 -6.10 -14.00 23.59
CA CYS A 507 -5.14 -12.90 23.49
C CYS A 507 -5.31 -12.04 22.23
N ALA A 508 -6.07 -12.52 21.24
CA ALA A 508 -6.30 -11.87 19.94
C ALA A 508 -5.06 -11.58 19.07
N GLU A 509 -3.87 -12.07 19.42
CA GLU A 509 -2.65 -11.91 18.60
C GLU A 509 -2.80 -12.46 17.18
N CYS A 510 -3.55 -13.56 17.02
CA CYS A 510 -3.86 -14.12 15.70
C CYS A 510 -4.87 -13.29 14.89
N LEU A 511 -5.67 -12.46 15.56
CA LEU A 511 -6.59 -11.51 14.93
C LEU A 511 -5.88 -10.21 14.49
N TRP A 512 -4.78 -9.84 15.15
CA TRP A 512 -4.05 -8.60 14.93
C TRP A 512 -2.52 -8.80 14.90
N PHE A 513 -2.00 -9.30 13.78
CA PHE A 513 -0.56 -9.57 13.64
C PHE A 513 0.20 -8.32 13.17
N GLY A 514 0.94 -7.67 14.07
CA GLY A 514 1.88 -6.58 13.74
C GLY A 514 1.24 -5.38 13.03
N GLY A 515 0.05 -4.96 13.50
CA GLY A 515 -0.66 -3.80 12.95
C GLY A 515 -1.60 -4.11 11.78
N LYS A 516 -1.86 -5.39 11.49
CA LYS A 516 -2.70 -5.84 10.37
C LYS A 516 -3.67 -6.92 10.82
N VAL A 517 -4.92 -6.81 10.37
CA VAL A 517 -5.94 -7.84 10.65
C VAL A 517 -5.70 -9.10 9.81
N CYS A 518 -5.66 -8.97 8.48
CA CYS A 518 -5.51 -10.09 7.57
C CYS A 518 -4.67 -9.69 6.34
N LEU A 519 -3.71 -10.53 5.95
CA LEU A 519 -2.95 -10.33 4.70
C LEU A 519 -3.88 -10.44 3.48
N GLY A 520 -4.82 -11.38 3.50
CA GLY A 520 -5.87 -11.54 2.48
C GLY A 520 -6.70 -10.27 2.35
N ALA A 521 -7.21 -9.74 3.46
CA ALA A 521 -7.97 -8.49 3.45
C ALA A 521 -7.14 -7.32 2.92
N LYS A 522 -5.88 -7.17 3.36
CA LYS A 522 -4.98 -6.13 2.83
C LYS A 522 -4.78 -6.27 1.31
N SER A 523 -4.79 -7.49 0.80
CA SER A 523 -4.57 -7.80 -0.61
C SER A 523 -5.83 -7.62 -1.47
N LEU A 524 -7.00 -7.99 -0.95
CA LEU A 524 -8.24 -8.17 -1.70
C LEU A 524 -9.27 -7.06 -1.46
N SER A 525 -9.19 -6.37 -0.33
CA SER A 525 -10.11 -5.27 -0.03
C SER A 525 -10.00 -4.16 -1.07
N VAL A 526 -11.14 -3.51 -1.31
CA VAL A 526 -11.21 -2.31 -2.14
C VAL A 526 -11.82 -1.19 -1.30
N THR A 527 -11.26 0.01 -1.40
CA THR A 527 -11.95 1.20 -0.91
C THR A 527 -13.03 1.52 -1.95
N THR A 528 -14.29 1.19 -1.67
CA THR A 528 -15.42 1.66 -2.49
C THR A 528 -15.51 3.18 -2.38
N GLY A 529 -15.71 3.84 -3.52
CA GLY A 529 -16.11 5.24 -3.54
C GLY A 529 -17.63 5.35 -3.60
N ARG A 530 -18.22 6.08 -2.64
CA ARG A 530 -19.68 6.37 -2.40
C ARG A 530 -20.43 5.21 -1.71
N LEU A 531 -21.39 5.40 -0.81
CA LEU A 531 -22.17 6.56 -0.31
C LEU A 531 -21.87 6.84 1.18
N VAL A 532 -22.12 8.07 1.62
CA VAL A 532 -22.15 8.45 3.05
C VAL A 532 -23.55 8.11 3.56
N GLU A 533 -23.66 7.17 4.49
CA GLU A 533 -24.79 7.12 5.42
C GLU A 533 -24.50 8.10 6.56
N VAL A 534 -25.48 8.95 6.85
CA VAL A 534 -25.41 9.93 7.94
C VAL A 534 -25.63 9.17 9.25
N GLY A 535 -24.62 9.19 10.11
CA GLY A 535 -24.69 8.68 11.48
C GLY A 535 -23.67 7.58 11.74
N THR A 536 -22.41 7.94 11.96
CA THR A 536 -21.39 7.13 12.67
C THR A 536 -20.12 7.96 12.88
N ASP A 537 -19.32 7.57 13.87
CA ASP A 537 -18.02 8.12 14.28
C ASP A 537 -17.22 8.87 13.20
N ASN A 538 -16.64 10.03 13.58
CA ASN A 538 -15.81 10.91 12.74
C ASN A 538 -14.58 10.24 12.07
N SER A 539 -14.29 8.96 12.34
CA SER A 539 -13.24 8.18 11.67
C SER A 539 -13.59 7.73 10.24
N ASP A 540 -14.88 7.63 9.92
CA ASP A 540 -15.37 7.13 8.62
C ASP A 540 -15.73 8.23 7.62
N ILE A 541 -15.65 9.51 8.01
CA ILE A 541 -15.83 10.62 7.07
C ILE A 541 -14.70 10.58 6.04
N ARG A 542 -15.05 10.23 4.80
CA ARG A 542 -14.13 10.24 3.66
C ARG A 542 -13.72 11.67 3.34
N LEU A 543 -12.50 12.04 3.72
CA LEU A 543 -11.91 13.34 3.38
C LEU A 543 -11.51 13.40 1.89
N GLN A 544 -12.23 14.17 1.09
CA GLN A 544 -11.81 14.48 -0.28
C GLN A 544 -10.62 15.44 -0.27
N THR A 545 -9.50 15.02 -0.87
CA THR A 545 -8.27 15.83 -0.92
C THR A 545 -8.09 16.59 -2.23
N TYR A 546 -8.84 16.23 -3.27
CA TYR A 546 -8.73 16.77 -4.64
C TYR A 546 -7.29 16.91 -5.15
N GLN A 547 -6.42 15.96 -4.76
CA GLN A 547 -4.98 15.98 -5.05
C GLN A 547 -4.25 17.27 -4.63
N GLY A 548 -4.83 18.07 -3.74
CA GLY A 548 -4.32 19.38 -3.34
C GLY A 548 -4.72 20.54 -4.24
N PHE A 549 -5.40 20.32 -5.37
CA PHE A 549 -5.78 21.39 -6.29
C PHE A 549 -7.23 21.84 -6.06
N GLY A 550 -7.46 23.14 -6.16
CA GLY A 550 -8.82 23.72 -6.16
C GLY A 550 -9.43 23.76 -7.56
N LEU A 551 -10.77 23.83 -7.64
CA LEU A 551 -11.45 24.13 -8.90
C LEU A 551 -11.13 25.58 -9.30
N ARG A 552 -10.65 25.77 -10.54
CA ARG A 552 -10.25 27.09 -11.05
C ARG A 552 -11.25 27.58 -12.09
N LYS A 553 -11.45 28.89 -12.17
CA LYS A 553 -12.33 29.52 -13.15
C LYS A 553 -11.97 29.12 -14.58
N GLU A 554 -10.70 29.21 -14.92
CA GLU A 554 -10.17 28.82 -16.23
C GLU A 554 -10.44 27.34 -16.55
N TRP A 555 -10.28 26.43 -15.58
CA TRP A 555 -10.49 25.01 -15.79
C TRP A 555 -11.96 24.70 -16.06
N LEU A 556 -12.86 25.32 -15.29
CA LEU A 556 -14.30 25.17 -15.49
C LEU A 556 -14.73 25.76 -16.83
N ALA A 557 -14.21 26.93 -17.22
CA ALA A 557 -14.49 27.56 -18.51
C ALA A 557 -14.13 26.63 -19.69
N ARG A 558 -12.91 26.11 -19.68
CA ARG A 558 -12.41 25.21 -20.75
C ARG A 558 -13.10 23.85 -20.75
N PHE A 559 -13.56 23.37 -19.60
CA PHE A 559 -14.36 22.16 -19.52
C PHE A 559 -15.76 22.39 -20.11
N LEU A 560 -16.46 23.44 -19.69
CA LEU A 560 -17.82 23.73 -20.15
C LEU A 560 -17.88 24.10 -21.64
N SER A 561 -16.80 24.62 -22.24
CA SER A 561 -16.75 24.88 -23.68
C SER A 561 -16.78 23.60 -24.52
N GLU A 562 -16.12 22.53 -24.07
CA GLU A 562 -16.06 21.25 -24.81
C GLU A 562 -16.14 20.03 -23.87
N PRO A 563 -17.24 19.78 -23.13
CA PRO A 563 -17.28 18.74 -22.11
C PRO A 563 -16.98 17.35 -22.67
N GLY A 564 -17.48 17.07 -23.88
CA GLY A 564 -17.24 15.80 -24.59
C GLY A 564 -15.76 15.50 -24.81
N LYS A 565 -14.97 16.50 -25.23
CA LYS A 565 -13.51 16.35 -25.43
C LYS A 565 -12.80 15.99 -24.13
N TRP A 566 -13.15 16.64 -23.03
CA TRP A 566 -12.52 16.40 -21.72
C TRP A 566 -12.91 15.06 -21.12
N LEU A 567 -14.18 14.67 -21.26
CA LEU A 567 -14.70 13.37 -20.80
C LEU A 567 -14.14 12.22 -21.66
N GLN A 568 -13.99 12.44 -22.96
CA GLN A 568 -13.35 11.48 -23.88
C GLN A 568 -11.86 11.34 -23.59
N ALA A 569 -11.12 12.45 -23.44
CA ALA A 569 -9.71 12.43 -23.05
C ALA A 569 -9.49 11.68 -21.72
N TRP A 570 -10.42 11.85 -20.77
CA TRP A 570 -10.41 11.09 -19.52
C TRP A 570 -10.66 9.59 -19.72
N LYS A 571 -11.61 9.23 -20.60
CA LYS A 571 -11.93 7.83 -20.95
C LYS A 571 -10.77 7.14 -21.68
N GLU A 572 -10.12 7.84 -22.60
CA GLU A 572 -8.98 7.38 -23.41
C GLU A 572 -7.63 7.44 -22.66
N LYS A 573 -7.61 8.05 -21.46
CA LYS A 573 -6.39 8.37 -20.70
C LYS A 573 -5.38 9.26 -21.44
N ASP A 574 -5.85 10.01 -22.42
CA ASP A 574 -5.06 10.93 -23.24
C ASP A 574 -5.16 12.36 -22.67
N TYR A 575 -4.42 12.60 -21.59
CA TYR A 575 -4.54 13.83 -20.81
C TYR A 575 -3.95 15.06 -21.50
N GLU A 576 -3.02 14.87 -22.44
CA GLU A 576 -2.36 15.96 -23.17
C GLU A 576 -3.36 16.79 -23.97
N LYS A 577 -4.42 16.16 -24.49
CA LYS A 577 -5.57 16.82 -25.16
C LYS A 577 -6.26 17.89 -24.33
N THR A 578 -6.14 17.84 -23.00
CA THR A 578 -6.75 18.81 -22.06
C THR A 578 -5.80 19.93 -21.67
N GLY A 579 -4.49 19.80 -21.91
CA GLY A 579 -3.46 20.71 -21.40
C GLY A 579 -3.30 20.69 -19.87
N LEU A 580 -3.93 19.73 -19.16
CA LEU A 580 -3.74 19.48 -17.73
C LEU A 580 -2.98 18.18 -17.51
N GLY A 581 -2.12 18.14 -16.49
CA GLY A 581 -1.51 16.90 -16.04
C GLY A 581 -2.56 15.95 -15.44
N ASN A 582 -2.27 14.64 -15.44
CA ASN A 582 -3.19 13.60 -14.97
C ASN A 582 -3.82 13.89 -13.59
N ARG A 583 -3.04 14.40 -12.62
CA ARG A 583 -3.52 14.74 -11.27
C ARG A 583 -4.40 15.99 -11.24
N GLN A 584 -4.15 16.96 -12.12
CA GLN A 584 -4.96 18.18 -12.23
C GLN A 584 -6.31 17.85 -12.86
N LEU A 585 -6.31 17.02 -13.91
CA LEU A 585 -7.54 16.53 -14.52
C LEU A 585 -8.36 15.66 -13.55
N GLU A 586 -7.71 14.74 -12.82
CA GLU A 586 -8.40 13.96 -11.78
C GLU A 586 -9.01 14.85 -10.68
N SER A 587 -8.31 15.93 -10.30
CA SER A 587 -8.82 16.91 -9.33
C SER A 587 -10.05 17.66 -9.88
N LEU A 588 -9.96 18.20 -11.10
CA LEU A 588 -11.08 18.86 -11.78
C LEU A 588 -12.30 17.96 -11.84
N LEU A 589 -12.16 16.72 -12.34
CA LEU A 589 -13.27 15.75 -12.42
C LEU A 589 -13.75 15.29 -11.04
N GLY A 590 -12.93 15.43 -9.98
CA GLY A 590 -13.36 15.26 -8.60
C GLY A 590 -14.31 16.37 -8.18
N TRP A 591 -13.92 17.63 -8.40
CA TRP A 591 -14.74 18.80 -8.09
C TRP A 591 -16.05 18.81 -8.86
N LEU A 592 -16.02 18.57 -10.18
CA LEU A 592 -17.20 18.56 -11.03
C LEU A 592 -18.22 17.48 -10.62
N ARG A 593 -17.74 16.34 -10.11
CA ARG A 593 -18.59 15.23 -9.68
C ARG A 593 -19.24 15.50 -8.33
N ASP A 594 -18.52 16.15 -7.42
CA ASP A 594 -19.05 16.52 -6.11
C ASP A 594 -19.93 17.79 -6.22
N SER A 595 -19.71 18.65 -7.22
CA SER A 595 -20.63 19.76 -7.53
C SER A 595 -21.82 19.36 -8.41
N GLU A 596 -21.95 18.06 -8.72
CA GLU A 596 -23.01 17.50 -9.57
C GLU A 596 -23.04 18.06 -11.01
N VAL A 597 -21.95 18.66 -11.51
CA VAL A 597 -21.80 19.09 -12.91
C VAL A 597 -21.63 17.89 -13.84
N VAL A 598 -20.99 16.83 -13.33
CA VAL A 598 -20.90 15.54 -14.01
C VAL A 598 -21.46 14.43 -13.13
N ILE A 599 -22.01 13.40 -13.76
CA ILE A 599 -22.55 12.19 -13.14
C ILE A 599 -21.84 10.95 -13.67
N GLY A 600 -22.00 9.81 -12.99
CA GLY A 600 -21.37 8.55 -13.36
C GLY A 600 -20.10 8.21 -12.57
N GLU A 601 -19.55 7.03 -12.87
CA GLU A 601 -18.33 6.51 -12.25
C GLU A 601 -17.08 6.85 -13.07
N LYS A 602 -15.88 6.54 -12.53
CA LYS A 602 -14.61 7.00 -13.10
C LYS A 602 -14.41 6.63 -14.59
N SER A 603 -14.96 5.55 -15.13
CA SER A 603 -14.79 5.19 -16.55
C SER A 603 -15.96 5.64 -17.45
N GLY A 604 -17.01 6.22 -16.88
CA GLY A 604 -18.25 6.57 -17.57
C GLY A 604 -18.84 7.89 -17.08
N LEU A 605 -17.99 8.90 -16.87
CA LEU A 605 -18.46 10.24 -16.53
C LEU A 605 -19.19 10.86 -17.72
N ALA A 606 -20.36 11.44 -17.44
CA ALA A 606 -21.17 12.18 -18.39
C ALA A 606 -21.53 13.55 -17.82
N LEU A 607 -21.81 14.51 -18.70
CA LEU A 607 -22.38 15.80 -18.29
C LEU A 607 -23.76 15.55 -17.66
N SER A 608 -24.05 16.20 -16.54
CA SER A 608 -25.34 16.07 -15.86
C SER A 608 -26.34 17.11 -16.37
N PRO A 609 -27.65 16.99 -16.05
CA PRO A 609 -28.61 18.05 -16.31
C PRO A 609 -28.22 19.40 -15.68
N ILE A 610 -27.62 19.39 -14.48
CA ILE A 610 -27.07 20.61 -13.86
C ILE A 610 -25.89 21.13 -14.67
N GLY A 611 -25.00 20.25 -15.15
CA GLY A 611 -23.89 20.63 -16.01
C GLY A 611 -24.33 21.24 -17.34
N GLU A 612 -25.40 20.73 -17.95
CA GLU A 612 -26.02 21.30 -19.16
C GLU A 612 -26.62 22.68 -18.92
N LEU A 613 -27.32 22.87 -17.78
CA LEU A 613 -27.84 24.18 -17.38
C LEU A 613 -26.69 25.17 -17.12
N LEU A 614 -25.66 24.73 -16.40
CA LEU A 614 -24.48 25.54 -16.12
C LEU A 614 -23.59 25.77 -17.34
N GLN A 615 -23.71 24.98 -18.41
CA GLN A 615 -23.04 25.26 -19.69
C GLN A 615 -23.71 26.41 -20.43
N LYS A 616 -25.04 26.53 -20.31
CA LYS A 616 -25.81 27.66 -20.87
C LYS A 616 -25.59 28.94 -20.07
N LEU A 617 -25.22 28.81 -18.80
CA LEU A 617 -24.83 29.91 -17.93
C LEU A 617 -23.33 30.15 -18.06
N ASP A 618 -22.93 31.40 -18.23
CA ASP A 618 -21.51 31.71 -18.33
C ASP A 618 -20.79 31.42 -16.99
N VAL A 619 -19.55 30.93 -17.05
CA VAL A 619 -18.66 30.75 -15.90
C VAL A 619 -18.30 32.09 -15.24
N ASP A 620 -18.48 33.19 -15.95
CA ASP A 620 -18.34 34.55 -15.43
C ASP A 620 -19.50 34.97 -14.51
N LYS A 621 -20.61 34.24 -14.49
CA LYS A 621 -21.75 34.56 -13.61
C LYS A 621 -21.52 34.04 -12.20
N THR A 622 -21.77 34.88 -11.21
CA THR A 622 -21.75 34.48 -9.78
C THR A 622 -22.78 33.40 -9.48
N SER A 623 -23.92 33.37 -10.19
CA SER A 623 -24.94 32.32 -10.11
C SER A 623 -24.37 30.91 -10.39
N THR A 624 -23.49 30.77 -11.39
CA THR A 624 -22.84 29.49 -11.75
C THR A 624 -22.05 28.94 -10.56
N TRP A 625 -21.25 29.80 -9.92
CA TRP A 625 -20.42 29.42 -8.77
C TRP A 625 -21.25 29.18 -7.51
N ALA A 626 -22.31 29.95 -7.29
CA ALA A 626 -23.19 29.76 -6.14
C ALA A 626 -23.97 28.43 -6.22
N VAL A 627 -24.38 27.99 -7.42
CA VAL A 627 -24.96 26.65 -7.64
C VAL A 627 -23.94 25.55 -7.37
N ILE A 628 -22.72 25.67 -7.91
CA ILE A 628 -21.61 24.74 -7.64
C ILE A 628 -21.34 24.63 -6.14
N TRP A 629 -21.27 25.76 -5.44
CA TRP A 629 -21.05 25.82 -4.00
C TRP A 629 -22.14 25.13 -3.19
N THR A 630 -23.41 25.36 -3.57
CA THR A 630 -24.57 24.72 -2.96
C THR A 630 -24.48 23.19 -3.05
N ASN A 631 -24.03 22.66 -4.18
CA ASN A 631 -23.89 21.21 -4.36
C ASN A 631 -22.66 20.64 -3.63
N LEU A 632 -21.56 21.38 -3.61
CA LEU A 632 -20.36 21.00 -2.88
C LEU A 632 -20.61 20.90 -1.37
N ALA A 633 -21.47 21.75 -0.80
CA ALA A 633 -21.86 21.67 0.61
C ALA A 633 -22.39 20.28 1.00
N ARG A 634 -23.16 19.66 0.10
CA ARG A 634 -23.73 18.33 0.30
C ARG A 634 -22.71 17.23 0.06
N ASN A 635 -21.87 17.32 -0.96
CA ASN A 635 -21.10 16.17 -1.44
C ASN A 635 -19.60 16.20 -1.08
N SER A 636 -19.06 17.36 -0.71
CA SER A 636 -17.64 17.54 -0.36
C SER A 636 -17.46 17.68 1.15
N SER A 637 -16.82 16.69 1.77
CA SER A 637 -16.63 16.68 3.22
C SER A 637 -15.76 17.84 3.73
N VAL A 638 -14.74 18.26 2.96
CA VAL A 638 -13.89 19.41 3.31
C VAL A 638 -14.65 20.73 3.22
N VAL A 639 -15.56 20.87 2.26
CA VAL A 639 -16.45 22.04 2.16
C VAL A 639 -17.46 22.03 3.30
N ARG A 640 -18.07 20.88 3.61
CA ARG A 640 -19.00 20.75 4.73
C ARG A 640 -18.35 21.10 6.07
N TRP A 641 -17.14 20.61 6.31
CA TRP A 641 -16.35 20.99 7.48
C TRP A 641 -16.14 22.51 7.54
N TYR A 642 -15.75 23.12 6.43
CA TYR A 642 -15.53 24.57 6.36
C TYR A 642 -16.81 25.36 6.68
N LEU A 643 -17.94 24.95 6.11
CA LEU A 643 -19.25 25.58 6.35
C LEU A 643 -19.66 25.50 7.83
N GLN A 644 -19.48 24.34 8.46
CA GLN A 644 -19.95 24.07 9.82
C GLN A 644 -18.99 24.55 10.91
N LYS A 645 -17.68 24.58 10.66
CA LYS A 645 -16.66 24.84 11.69
C LYS A 645 -16.02 26.22 11.59
N VAL A 646 -16.08 26.87 10.42
CA VAL A 646 -15.56 28.23 10.23
C VAL A 646 -16.71 29.24 10.29
N GLN A 647 -16.67 30.10 11.30
CA GLN A 647 -17.66 31.14 11.53
C GLN A 647 -17.51 32.31 10.55
N TRP A 648 -18.64 32.94 10.20
CA TRP A 648 -18.66 34.18 9.44
C TRP A 648 -17.90 35.30 10.18
N GLY A 649 -17.16 36.14 9.45
CA GLY A 649 -16.36 37.24 9.99
C GLY A 649 -15.03 36.84 10.65
N LYS A 650 -14.76 35.55 10.84
CA LYS A 650 -13.50 35.08 11.45
C LYS A 650 -12.38 34.99 10.41
N VAL A 651 -11.20 35.48 10.77
CA VAL A 651 -9.95 35.32 10.00
C VAL A 651 -9.21 34.09 10.54
N LEU A 652 -8.85 33.16 9.66
CA LEU A 652 -8.06 31.98 10.01
C LEU A 652 -6.85 31.82 9.08
N THR A 653 -5.72 31.42 9.63
CA THR A 653 -4.56 30.97 8.85
C THR A 653 -4.79 29.55 8.33
N LYS A 654 -4.06 29.20 7.27
CA LYS A 654 -4.07 27.83 6.72
C LYS A 654 -3.70 26.76 7.75
N ASN A 655 -2.76 27.03 8.65
CA ASN A 655 -2.35 26.09 9.68
C ASN A 655 -3.43 25.90 10.74
N GLU A 656 -4.09 26.97 11.19
CA GLU A 656 -5.23 26.86 12.11
C GLU A 656 -6.37 26.05 11.50
N CYS A 657 -6.62 26.18 10.19
CA CYS A 657 -7.57 25.33 9.47
C CYS A 657 -7.14 23.84 9.49
N ILE A 658 -5.86 23.54 9.30
CA ILE A 658 -5.32 22.17 9.36
C ILE A 658 -5.50 21.59 10.77
N GLU A 659 -5.19 22.36 11.81
CA GLU A 659 -5.34 21.94 13.21
C GLU A 659 -6.80 21.71 13.59
N GLN A 660 -7.69 22.67 13.29
CA GLN A 660 -9.13 22.56 13.56
C GLN A 660 -9.78 21.40 12.77
N SER A 661 -9.28 21.11 11.57
CA SER A 661 -9.75 19.94 10.80
C SER A 661 -9.37 18.61 11.45
N GLY A 662 -8.38 18.58 12.35
CA GLY A 662 -7.92 17.37 13.02
C GLY A 662 -8.95 16.76 13.97
N ALA A 663 -9.77 17.59 14.61
CA ALA A 663 -10.87 17.13 15.47
C ALA A 663 -12.07 16.58 14.67
N TYR A 664 -12.22 17.00 13.42
CA TYR A 664 -13.32 16.60 12.54
C TYR A 664 -12.97 15.41 11.63
N PHE A 665 -11.69 15.30 11.22
CA PHE A 665 -11.19 14.20 10.40
C PHE A 665 -10.08 13.45 11.14
N ALA A 666 -10.34 12.21 11.56
CA ALA A 666 -9.33 11.30 12.10
C ALA A 666 -8.46 10.70 10.98
N LYS A 667 -7.79 11.57 10.19
CA LYS A 667 -6.87 11.22 9.10
C LYS A 667 -5.48 11.78 9.38
N ALA A 668 -4.46 11.22 8.73
CA ALA A 668 -3.09 11.72 8.83
C ALA A 668 -3.01 13.21 8.45
N GLU A 669 -2.15 13.96 9.15
CA GLU A 669 -1.98 15.40 8.93
C GLU A 669 -1.68 15.74 7.47
N ARG A 670 -0.85 14.93 6.79
CA ARG A 670 -0.56 15.08 5.36
C ARG A 670 -1.83 15.08 4.49
N THR A 671 -2.78 14.20 4.79
CA THR A 671 -4.05 14.11 4.06
C THR A 671 -4.93 15.33 4.32
N ARG A 672 -4.98 15.80 5.58
CA ARG A 672 -5.67 17.03 5.96
C ARG A 672 -5.05 18.25 5.27
N LYS A 673 -3.72 18.34 5.25
CA LYS A 673 -2.98 19.40 4.55
C LYS A 673 -3.34 19.47 3.07
N ASN A 674 -3.46 18.33 2.39
CA ASN A 674 -3.88 18.31 0.97
C ASN A 674 -5.32 18.81 0.79
N ALA A 675 -6.26 18.39 1.63
CA ALA A 675 -7.65 18.83 1.54
C ALA A 675 -7.80 20.34 1.83
N ILE A 676 -7.14 20.85 2.87
CA ILE A 676 -7.12 22.29 3.18
C ILE A 676 -6.40 23.07 2.08
N ASN A 677 -5.35 22.54 1.47
CA ASN A 677 -4.71 23.17 0.31
C ASN A 677 -5.69 23.32 -0.85
N ALA A 678 -6.43 22.26 -1.18
CA ALA A 678 -7.42 22.28 -2.25
C ALA A 678 -8.55 23.29 -1.98
N LEU A 679 -9.01 23.41 -0.73
CA LEU A 679 -10.01 24.41 -0.32
C LEU A 679 -9.47 25.85 -0.47
N PHE A 680 -8.24 26.11 -0.05
CA PHE A 680 -7.61 27.43 -0.22
C PHE A 680 -7.42 27.79 -1.69
N GLU A 681 -6.99 26.83 -2.52
CA GLU A 681 -6.89 27.04 -3.97
C GLU A 681 -8.25 27.28 -4.61
N LEU A 682 -9.30 26.58 -4.18
CA LEU A 682 -10.67 26.77 -4.68
C LEU A 682 -11.07 28.23 -4.55
N PHE A 683 -10.90 28.82 -3.36
CA PHE A 683 -11.26 30.22 -3.15
C PHE A 683 -10.29 31.20 -3.83
N LYS A 684 -9.00 30.89 -3.89
CA LYS A 684 -8.00 31.75 -4.53
C LYS A 684 -8.23 31.90 -6.04
N TYR A 685 -8.67 30.83 -6.71
CA TYR A 685 -8.75 30.75 -8.16
C TYR A 685 -10.18 30.67 -8.70
N SER A 686 -11.20 30.99 -7.88
CA SER A 686 -12.59 31.07 -8.32
C SER A 686 -13.32 32.30 -7.75
N PRO A 687 -14.40 32.75 -8.42
CA PRO A 687 -15.29 33.80 -7.92
C PRO A 687 -15.85 33.56 -6.51
N LEU A 688 -15.85 32.32 -6.00
CA LEU A 688 -16.28 31.99 -4.64
C LEU A 688 -15.55 32.82 -3.59
N GLY A 689 -14.24 33.04 -3.77
CA GLY A 689 -13.44 33.87 -2.89
C GLY A 689 -13.53 35.36 -3.25
N SER A 690 -13.26 35.71 -4.51
CA SER A 690 -13.06 37.09 -4.95
C SER A 690 -14.34 37.91 -5.11
N GLU A 691 -15.46 37.29 -5.50
CA GLU A 691 -16.72 37.98 -5.82
C GLU A 691 -17.84 37.66 -4.83
N LEU A 692 -17.99 36.38 -4.44
CA LEU A 692 -19.05 35.94 -3.53
C LEU A 692 -18.68 36.05 -2.04
N GLY A 693 -17.39 36.19 -1.72
CA GLY A 693 -16.93 36.42 -0.34
C GLY A 693 -17.03 35.21 0.58
N PHE A 694 -17.13 33.99 0.05
CA PHE A 694 -17.24 32.76 0.85
C PHE A 694 -15.92 32.30 1.48
N GLY A 695 -14.80 32.87 1.04
CA GLY A 695 -13.47 32.58 1.57
C GLY A 695 -12.42 33.50 0.96
N VAL A 696 -12.42 34.78 1.32
CA VAL A 696 -11.45 35.75 0.79
C VAL A 696 -10.05 35.37 1.24
N ILE A 697 -9.17 35.11 0.29
CA ILE A 697 -7.77 34.74 0.56
C ILE A 697 -6.92 36.01 0.63
N THR A 698 -6.13 36.15 1.70
CA THR A 698 -5.19 37.26 1.88
C THR A 698 -3.79 36.71 2.16
N GLU A 699 -2.78 37.20 1.43
CA GLU A 699 -1.38 36.85 1.63
C GLU A 699 -0.70 37.93 2.48
N VAL A 700 -0.42 37.61 3.75
CA VAL A 700 0.18 38.56 4.72
C VAL A 700 1.71 38.49 4.67
N ALA A 701 2.26 37.32 4.33
CA ALA A 701 3.69 37.09 4.08
C ALA A 701 3.87 35.81 3.23
N ARG A 702 5.09 35.55 2.75
CA ARG A 702 5.45 34.42 1.85
C ARG A 702 4.95 33.04 2.33
N ASP A 703 4.79 32.86 3.64
CA ASP A 703 4.32 31.61 4.28
C ASP A 703 3.07 31.78 5.17
N LYS A 704 2.39 32.94 5.11
CA LYS A 704 1.20 33.24 5.92
C LYS A 704 0.03 33.63 5.01
N VAL A 705 -0.73 32.62 4.61
CA VAL A 705 -1.99 32.77 3.86
C VAL A 705 -3.16 32.63 4.82
N GLN A 706 -4.08 33.58 4.77
CA GLN A 706 -5.29 33.65 5.59
C GLN A 706 -6.55 33.53 4.73
N ILE A 707 -7.64 33.09 5.36
CA ILE A 707 -8.99 33.00 4.78
C ILE A 707 -10.00 33.71 5.69
N THR A 708 -10.93 34.45 5.07
CA THR A 708 -12.01 35.16 5.77
C THR A 708 -13.36 34.95 5.10
N LYS A 709 -14.40 34.62 5.89
CA LYS A 709 -15.80 34.45 5.44
C LYS A 709 -16.57 35.77 5.56
N ASN A 710 -16.84 36.46 4.45
CA ASN A 710 -17.47 37.79 4.45
C ASN A 710 -18.98 37.77 4.12
N GLY A 711 -19.48 36.70 3.51
CA GLY A 711 -20.87 36.57 3.08
C GLY A 711 -21.15 37.26 1.75
N TRP A 712 -22.22 36.83 1.07
CA TRP A 712 -22.56 37.32 -0.27
C TRP A 712 -23.48 38.54 -0.18
N LYS A 713 -22.90 39.72 -0.46
CA LYS A 713 -23.61 41.01 -0.35
C LYS A 713 -24.73 41.19 -1.37
N GLU A 714 -24.54 40.68 -2.59
CA GLU A 714 -25.48 40.82 -3.71
C GLU A 714 -26.05 39.44 -4.09
N ALA A 715 -26.63 38.76 -3.09
CA ALA A 715 -27.19 37.43 -3.29
C ALA A 715 -28.36 37.45 -4.30
N ARG A 716 -28.31 36.51 -5.26
CA ARG A 716 -29.32 36.37 -6.31
C ARG A 716 -30.54 35.59 -5.81
N PRO A 717 -31.77 36.15 -5.86
CA PRO A 717 -32.98 35.49 -5.37
C PRO A 717 -33.13 34.05 -5.87
N GLU A 718 -32.89 33.81 -7.14
CA GLU A 718 -33.11 32.55 -7.84
C GLU A 718 -32.19 31.43 -7.33
N VAL A 719 -30.94 31.77 -6.99
CA VAL A 719 -30.00 30.83 -6.38
C VAL A 719 -30.38 30.53 -4.93
N ILE A 720 -30.91 31.52 -4.21
CA ILE A 720 -31.46 31.29 -2.86
C ILE A 720 -32.65 30.34 -2.94
N LEU A 721 -33.55 30.54 -3.91
CA LEU A 721 -34.68 29.63 -4.16
C LEU A 721 -34.20 28.21 -4.45
N TYR A 722 -33.21 28.04 -5.32
CA TYR A 722 -32.59 26.73 -5.58
C TYR A 722 -32.06 26.08 -4.29
N SER A 723 -31.30 26.82 -3.48
CA SER A 723 -30.74 26.30 -2.22
C SER A 723 -31.82 25.92 -1.20
N MET A 724 -32.94 26.65 -1.15
CA MET A 724 -34.06 26.33 -0.26
C MET A 724 -34.77 25.04 -0.69
N TYR A 725 -34.94 24.82 -1.99
CA TYR A 725 -35.48 23.55 -2.51
C TYR A 725 -34.53 22.38 -2.22
N ARG A 726 -33.22 22.56 -2.37
CA ARG A 726 -32.22 21.55 -1.95
C ARG A 726 -32.35 21.23 -0.47
N TYR A 727 -32.41 22.25 0.37
CA TYR A 727 -32.57 22.10 1.82
C TYR A 727 -33.88 21.39 2.19
N ALA A 728 -35.00 21.73 1.52
CA ALA A 728 -36.29 21.08 1.70
C ALA A 728 -36.26 19.58 1.33
N GLU A 729 -35.62 19.25 0.20
CA GLU A 729 -35.40 17.86 -0.23
C GLU A 729 -34.59 17.07 0.81
N LEU A 730 -33.55 17.67 1.39
CA LEU A 730 -32.76 17.04 2.45
C LEU A 730 -33.60 16.78 3.71
N LYS A 731 -34.45 17.73 4.09
CA LYS A 731 -35.32 17.62 5.28
C LYS A 731 -36.56 16.78 5.06
N GLY A 732 -36.87 16.40 3.82
CA GLY A 732 -38.11 15.71 3.45
C GLY A 732 -39.38 16.52 3.69
N ARG A 733 -39.27 17.85 3.83
CA ARG A 733 -40.41 18.76 4.06
C ARG A 733 -40.21 20.08 3.31
N TYR A 734 -41.32 20.62 2.80
CA TYR A 734 -41.36 21.84 1.99
C TYR A 734 -41.98 23.05 2.71
N GLY A 735 -42.48 22.85 3.93
CA GLY A 735 -42.78 23.93 4.87
C GLY A 735 -41.56 24.17 5.74
N LEU A 736 -41.03 25.38 5.70
CA LEU A 736 -39.78 25.85 6.32
C LEU A 736 -40.07 27.10 7.17
N THR A 737 -39.15 27.46 8.08
CA THR A 737 -39.23 28.72 8.83
C THR A 737 -37.96 29.52 8.64
N LEU A 738 -38.04 30.86 8.64
CA LEU A 738 -36.83 31.68 8.48
C LEU A 738 -35.80 31.43 9.58
N ASN A 739 -36.25 31.24 10.82
CA ASN A 739 -35.36 31.06 11.97
C ASN A 739 -34.51 29.79 11.85
N GLU A 740 -35.04 28.71 11.27
CA GLU A 740 -34.31 27.45 11.13
C GLU A 740 -33.05 27.58 10.27
N PHE A 741 -32.96 28.59 9.40
CA PHE A 741 -31.76 28.85 8.60
C PHE A 741 -30.60 29.40 9.44
N TYR A 742 -30.89 30.01 10.58
CA TYR A 742 -29.91 30.66 11.46
C TYR A 742 -29.59 29.85 12.72
N GLU A 743 -30.24 28.71 12.92
CA GLU A 743 -29.93 27.78 14.01
C GLU A 743 -28.58 27.09 13.80
N THR A 744 -27.91 26.77 14.91
CA THR A 744 -26.55 26.19 14.91
C THR A 744 -26.42 24.83 14.24
N ASN A 745 -27.54 24.13 13.98
CA ASN A 745 -27.58 22.79 13.38
C ASN A 745 -28.08 22.78 11.93
N SER A 746 -28.17 23.93 11.26
CA SER A 746 -28.49 24.00 9.84
C SER A 746 -27.30 23.48 9.02
N GLU A 747 -27.44 22.35 8.33
CA GLU A 747 -26.31 21.71 7.63
C GLU A 747 -26.01 22.31 6.25
N GLU A 748 -27.02 22.86 5.58
CA GLU A 748 -26.91 23.46 4.24
C GLU A 748 -27.97 24.55 3.96
N GLY A 749 -28.47 25.24 5.00
CA GLY A 749 -29.41 26.35 4.83
C GLY A 749 -28.77 27.60 4.20
N PRO A 750 -29.57 28.55 3.68
CA PRO A 750 -29.07 29.75 2.98
C PRO A 750 -28.06 30.60 3.76
N TYR A 751 -28.21 30.76 5.08
CA TYR A 751 -27.22 31.47 5.91
C TYR A 751 -25.89 30.72 5.99
N VAL A 752 -25.92 29.40 6.13
CA VAL A 752 -24.71 28.58 6.22
C VAL A 752 -23.97 28.60 4.89
N LEU A 753 -24.69 28.49 3.78
CA LEU A 753 -24.12 28.54 2.43
C LEU A 753 -23.56 29.92 2.09
N PHE A 754 -24.30 31.00 2.38
CA PHE A 754 -24.07 32.30 1.76
C PHE A 754 -23.81 33.45 2.72
N GLY A 755 -24.02 33.28 4.03
CA GLY A 755 -23.74 34.30 5.04
C GLY A 755 -24.67 35.51 4.99
N ILE A 756 -25.90 35.31 4.50
CA ILE A 756 -26.90 36.39 4.33
C ILE A 756 -27.56 36.68 5.67
N ASP A 757 -27.53 37.94 6.12
CA ASP A 757 -28.19 38.35 7.35
C ASP A 757 -29.71 38.23 7.25
N MET A 758 -30.38 38.09 8.41
CA MET A 758 -31.82 37.84 8.47
C MET A 758 -32.66 38.97 7.84
N GLY A 759 -32.20 40.22 7.91
CA GLY A 759 -32.88 41.36 7.31
C GLY A 759 -32.86 41.30 5.78
N SER A 760 -31.69 41.00 5.20
CA SER A 760 -31.51 40.79 3.76
C SER A 760 -32.28 39.56 3.27
N MET A 761 -32.28 38.47 4.04
CA MET A 761 -33.03 37.26 3.70
C MET A 761 -34.55 37.51 3.64
N ARG A 762 -35.12 38.31 4.56
CA ARG A 762 -36.53 38.72 4.49
C ARG A 762 -36.86 39.49 3.21
N LYS A 763 -35.96 40.37 2.75
CA LYS A 763 -36.13 41.11 1.50
C LYS A 763 -36.12 40.16 0.29
N LEU A 764 -35.17 39.23 0.25
CA LEU A 764 -35.06 38.23 -0.81
C LEU A 764 -36.29 37.31 -0.86
N LEU A 765 -36.78 36.86 0.29
CA LEU A 765 -37.99 36.04 0.39
C LEU A 765 -39.22 36.76 -0.15
N ARG A 766 -39.41 38.05 0.18
CA ARG A 766 -40.51 38.87 -0.38
C ARG A 766 -40.42 39.02 -1.89
N ALA A 767 -39.22 39.26 -2.41
CA ALA A 767 -38.99 39.33 -3.85
C ALA A 767 -39.33 37.99 -4.52
N LEU A 768 -38.85 36.88 -3.96
CA LEU A 768 -39.12 35.53 -4.46
C LEU A 768 -40.60 35.17 -4.47
N SER A 769 -41.33 35.45 -3.40
CA SER A 769 -42.77 35.18 -3.33
C SER A 769 -43.58 36.02 -4.33
N THR A 770 -43.04 37.16 -4.76
CA THR A 770 -43.66 38.03 -5.77
C THR A 770 -43.32 37.57 -7.19
N LEU A 771 -42.04 37.23 -7.44
CA LEU A 771 -41.55 36.84 -8.76
C LEU A 771 -41.96 35.41 -9.15
N TYR A 772 -42.06 34.51 -8.17
CA TYR A 772 -42.30 33.08 -8.38
C TYR A 772 -43.43 32.53 -7.47
N PRO A 773 -44.66 33.07 -7.55
CA PRO A 773 -45.75 32.71 -6.64
C PRO A 773 -46.20 31.24 -6.73
N LEU A 774 -45.85 30.54 -7.82
CA LEU A 774 -46.11 29.10 -8.00
C LEU A 774 -45.05 28.20 -7.36
N LEU A 775 -43.90 28.75 -7.00
CA LEU A 775 -42.76 28.02 -6.42
C LEU A 775 -42.58 28.33 -4.93
N ILE A 776 -42.97 29.51 -4.46
CA ILE A 776 -42.78 29.91 -3.07
C ILE A 776 -43.88 30.87 -2.60
N ARG A 777 -44.40 30.61 -1.41
CA ARG A 777 -45.30 31.49 -0.67
C ARG A 777 -44.69 31.77 0.71
N ILE A 778 -44.79 33.00 1.17
CA ILE A 778 -44.32 33.39 2.50
C ILE A 778 -45.45 33.99 3.32
N ASP A 779 -45.49 33.66 4.60
CA ASP A 779 -46.36 34.29 5.60
C ASP A 779 -45.45 34.93 6.66
N LEU A 780 -45.19 36.24 6.52
CA LEU A 780 -44.32 36.99 7.44
C LEU A 780 -45.18 37.71 8.49
N VAL A 781 -45.42 37.06 9.63
CA VAL A 781 -46.14 37.64 10.78
C VAL A 781 -45.15 37.88 11.92
N LYS A 782 -45.41 38.88 12.78
CA LYS A 782 -44.48 39.45 13.80
C LYS A 782 -43.53 38.47 14.51
N ASP A 783 -43.91 37.20 14.73
CA ASP A 783 -43.09 36.18 15.41
C ASP A 783 -43.01 34.81 14.68
N LEU A 784 -43.59 34.68 13.48
CA LEU A 784 -43.58 33.45 12.66
C LEU A 784 -43.40 33.81 11.18
N ASP A 785 -42.19 33.58 10.67
CA ASP A 785 -41.83 33.76 9.26
C ASP A 785 -41.86 32.38 8.58
N ASN A 786 -43.04 31.94 8.15
CA ASN A 786 -43.22 30.64 7.48
C ASN A 786 -42.96 30.76 5.98
N ILE A 787 -42.28 29.75 5.43
CA ILE A 787 -41.92 29.63 4.02
C ILE A 787 -42.51 28.33 3.50
N TYR A 788 -43.32 28.40 2.45
CA TYR A 788 -43.93 27.24 1.82
C TYR A 788 -43.42 27.10 0.40
N LEU A 789 -42.72 26.01 0.12
CA LEU A 789 -42.25 25.63 -1.20
C LEU A 789 -43.23 24.65 -1.84
N ASN A 790 -43.28 24.62 -3.17
CA ASN A 790 -44.12 23.68 -3.91
C ASN A 790 -43.49 22.28 -3.91
N SER A 791 -44.05 21.35 -3.14
CA SER A 791 -43.52 19.98 -3.01
C SER A 791 -43.59 19.14 -4.27
N LYS A 792 -44.25 19.62 -5.34
CA LYS A 792 -44.30 18.95 -6.65
C LYS A 792 -43.16 19.33 -7.57
N VAL A 793 -42.27 20.24 -7.15
CA VAL A 793 -41.15 20.75 -7.94
C VAL A 793 -39.85 20.36 -7.25
N SER A 794 -38.91 19.83 -8.02
CA SER A 794 -37.55 19.52 -7.58
C SER A 794 -36.63 20.73 -7.67
N SER A 795 -35.53 20.71 -6.92
CA SER A 795 -34.47 21.73 -7.00
C SER A 795 -33.90 21.87 -8.42
N LEU A 796 -33.79 20.77 -9.17
CA LEU A 796 -33.38 20.80 -10.57
C LEU A 796 -34.39 21.52 -11.47
N GLU A 797 -35.68 21.27 -11.28
CA GLU A 797 -36.74 21.96 -12.04
C GLU A 797 -36.81 23.44 -11.68
N VAL A 798 -36.57 23.81 -10.42
CA VAL A 798 -36.40 25.23 -10.05
C VAL A 798 -35.26 25.85 -10.86
N LEU A 799 -34.08 25.23 -10.84
CA LEU A 799 -32.91 25.73 -11.54
C LEU A 799 -33.14 25.86 -13.06
N ALA A 800 -33.94 24.97 -13.66
CA ALA A 800 -34.26 24.99 -15.09
C ALA A 800 -35.29 26.07 -15.47
N ASN A 801 -36.17 26.47 -14.55
CA ASN A 801 -37.32 27.34 -14.82
C ASN A 801 -37.17 28.77 -14.29
N VAL A 802 -36.18 29.02 -13.43
CA VAL A 802 -35.85 30.38 -12.97
C VAL A 802 -34.82 31.03 -13.88
N ARG A 803 -34.89 32.35 -14.03
CA ARG A 803 -33.91 33.11 -14.81
C ARG A 803 -32.70 33.38 -13.92
N LEU A 804 -31.65 32.58 -14.10
CA LEU A 804 -30.40 32.75 -13.35
C LEU A 804 -29.56 33.97 -13.80
N GLU A 805 -30.03 34.66 -14.84
CA GLU A 805 -30.03 36.10 -15.08
C GLU A 805 -30.93 36.42 -16.30
#